data_AF-A0A1F3YZD9-F1
#
_entry.id   AF-A0A1F3YZD9-F1
#
_cell.length_a   1.000
_cell.length_b   1.000
_cell.length_c   1.000
_cell.angle_alpha   90.00
_cell.angle_beta   90.00
_cell.angle_gamma   90.00
#
_symmetry.space_group_name_H-M   'P 1'
#
loop_
_entity.id
_entity.type
_entity.pdbx_description
1 polymer ?
#
loop_
_entity_poly.entity_id
_entity_poly.type
_entity_poly.pdbx_seq_one_letter_code
_entity_poly.pdbx_strand_id
1 'polypeptide(L)'
;MSNIRKIPISTGVYWVEIRHADVRILCGCPEDAVKHLLRKGLIVPMEVGGVACETGPNAILLSDLAIQNGQVCSRSEFPVLQMLYNQGMIVPGHPRNNGMRPMLIGSRRQVDAQMAYIFRGNYGLVSHAELTQAGLSEEQAHEMMRMKLAFAFGQIRPSEELVQPVVVERDAVEIRNGVRVRRLRTNVFEIVYEGESVEVDLNLARGDGYQCPYSLGYHLLQRDYFTIVHTGDGDGWDMNRPAMGSIVLYQGRVFLVDAGPNIDHALTALGIGINEIDGIFHTHCHDDHLVGLTALIRGDRRIAYYAVPMVRASVIRKLESVMQLSEQEFGALFDVHDLQLDAWNDIEGLEVKPVLSPHPVETTIFYFRVLWEGGYRSYAHLGDIASVDVMRKMIAPDAAPAGISQARFDRTVRDYTQKADVKKIDIGGGLIHGAAADFAGDTSGKLILAHTSRRLTEDERAIGSGAPFGTVEVLIEGISDELRRRAFGYLRDYFPEVPIHRIRHLMNNRILVLNPEVILIREGQPVSDIYLILSGTVEMLRTGVPGSHRLSAGSIVGETSSLLGMAANETYRALSFVQAMRLPQDLYLDFVSRSALYREIVESRDELEFLRSTWLFADGVSCMTLNRLVRETEPGTLAQDALLAPPEQDLLVLRSGEALLTTPAGYEERLKTGAHFGAGALADGAQRGTQVRALHAVQMYRVPLHCIEKLPVVRWKMLETHRRRYEEL
;
A
#
# COMPACT_ATOMS: atom_id res chain seq x y z
N MET A 1 -13.81 38.42 -12.84
CA MET A 1 -12.94 37.31 -12.36
C MET A 1 -13.71 36.03 -12.65
N SER A 2 -13.04 34.95 -13.05
CA SER A 2 -13.69 33.65 -13.29
C SER A 2 -14.49 33.22 -12.06
N ASN A 3 -15.76 32.85 -12.22
CA ASN A 3 -16.60 32.32 -11.15
C ASN A 3 -16.14 30.93 -10.70
N ILE A 4 -15.49 30.19 -11.60
CA ILE A 4 -14.90 28.88 -11.33
C ILE A 4 -13.38 28.98 -11.27
N ARG A 5 -12.77 28.47 -10.19
CA ARG A 5 -11.31 28.36 -10.03
C ARG A 5 -10.88 26.90 -9.96
N LYS A 6 -10.19 26.40 -11.00
CA LYS A 6 -9.55 25.07 -11.02
C LYS A 6 -8.06 25.19 -10.69
N ILE A 7 -7.57 24.37 -9.77
CA ILE A 7 -6.17 24.34 -9.34
C ILE A 7 -5.66 22.89 -9.41
N PRO A 8 -4.57 22.60 -10.16
CA PRO A 8 -3.92 21.28 -10.09
C PRO A 8 -3.23 21.10 -8.74
N ILE A 9 -3.50 19.98 -8.08
CA ILE A 9 -2.97 19.65 -6.75
C ILE A 9 -1.80 18.68 -6.87
N SER A 10 -2.05 17.55 -7.51
CA SER A 10 -1.12 16.45 -7.79
C SER A 10 -1.56 15.75 -9.08
N THR A 11 -0.81 14.76 -9.55
CA THR A 11 -1.20 13.96 -10.73
C THR A 11 -2.58 13.34 -10.52
N GLY A 12 -3.53 13.62 -11.43
CA GLY A 12 -4.91 13.13 -11.32
C GLY A 12 -5.75 13.76 -10.19
N VAL A 13 -5.27 14.83 -9.52
CA VAL A 13 -5.97 15.48 -8.40
C VAL A 13 -6.10 16.99 -8.64
N TYR A 14 -7.32 17.49 -8.53
CA TYR A 14 -7.63 18.90 -8.75
C TYR A 14 -8.52 19.45 -7.63
N TRP A 15 -8.42 20.75 -7.44
CA TRP A 15 -9.33 21.52 -6.61
C TRP A 15 -10.19 22.41 -7.49
N VAL A 16 -11.50 22.40 -7.29
CA VAL A 16 -12.45 23.30 -7.97
C VAL A 16 -13.21 24.10 -6.94
N GLU A 17 -13.07 25.43 -6.98
CA GLU A 17 -13.71 26.37 -6.06
C GLU A 17 -14.66 27.30 -6.81
N ILE A 18 -15.89 27.42 -6.28
CA ILE A 18 -16.94 28.31 -6.74
C ILE A 18 -17.43 29.08 -5.51
N ARG A 19 -16.79 30.23 -5.24
CA ARG A 19 -16.97 30.96 -3.98
C ARG A 19 -18.40 31.44 -3.75
N HIS A 20 -19.05 31.95 -4.80
CA HIS A 20 -20.41 32.47 -4.74
C HIS A 20 -21.44 31.39 -4.39
N ALA A 21 -21.16 30.13 -4.72
CA ALA A 21 -22.01 28.99 -4.40
C ALA A 21 -21.65 28.27 -3.09
N ASP A 22 -20.56 28.68 -2.42
CA ASP A 22 -19.94 27.96 -1.30
C ASP A 22 -19.65 26.47 -1.64
N VAL A 23 -19.08 26.23 -2.83
CA VAL A 23 -18.71 24.89 -3.30
C VAL A 23 -17.21 24.79 -3.49
N ARG A 24 -16.59 23.81 -2.82
CA ARG A 24 -15.16 23.50 -2.85
C ARG A 24 -14.99 22.00 -3.03
N ILE A 25 -14.66 21.58 -4.25
CA ILE A 25 -14.61 20.18 -4.66
C ILE A 25 -13.16 19.71 -4.70
N LEU A 26 -12.86 18.65 -3.96
CA LEU A 26 -11.66 17.84 -4.14
C LEU A 26 -11.95 16.80 -5.24
N CYS A 27 -11.41 17.01 -6.43
CA CYS A 27 -11.58 16.11 -7.56
C CYS A 27 -10.42 15.11 -7.62
N GLY A 28 -10.72 13.83 -7.41
CA GLY A 28 -9.74 12.79 -7.14
C GLY A 28 -9.33 12.79 -5.66
N CYS A 29 -9.36 11.62 -5.02
CA CYS A 29 -9.02 11.43 -3.60
C CYS A 29 -8.11 10.21 -3.40
N PRO A 30 -6.88 10.19 -3.97
CA PRO A 30 -5.93 9.15 -3.62
C PRO A 30 -5.51 9.27 -2.14
N GLU A 31 -4.67 8.34 -1.69
CA GLU A 31 -4.05 8.41 -0.37
C GLU A 31 -3.37 9.77 -0.12
N ASP A 32 -3.37 10.23 1.14
CA ASP A 32 -2.78 11.50 1.56
C ASP A 32 -3.29 12.78 0.86
N ALA A 33 -4.48 12.76 0.24
CA ALA A 33 -5.05 13.94 -0.40
C ALA A 33 -5.13 15.17 0.54
N VAL A 34 -5.42 14.96 1.83
CA VAL A 34 -5.45 16.04 2.84
C VAL A 34 -4.06 16.70 3.02
N LYS A 35 -2.99 15.89 3.07
CA LYS A 35 -1.62 16.40 3.19
C LYS A 35 -1.23 17.26 1.99
N HIS A 36 -1.63 16.87 0.78
CA HIS A 36 -1.45 17.70 -0.42
C HIS A 36 -2.19 19.03 -0.33
N LEU A 37 -3.44 19.03 0.15
CA LEU A 37 -4.22 20.25 0.32
C LEU A 37 -3.64 21.20 1.37
N LEU A 38 -3.11 20.66 2.47
CA LEU A 38 -2.37 21.42 3.49
C LEU A 38 -1.13 22.09 2.87
N ARG A 39 -0.31 21.35 2.11
CA ARG A 39 0.89 21.91 1.45
C ARG A 39 0.57 22.97 0.41
N LYS A 40 -0.58 22.88 -0.26
CA LYS A 40 -1.07 23.87 -1.23
C LYS A 40 -1.75 25.07 -0.57
N GLY A 41 -1.92 25.08 0.75
CA GLY A 41 -2.58 26.15 1.50
C GLY A 41 -4.08 26.25 1.21
N LEU A 42 -4.73 25.13 0.86
CA LEU A 42 -6.18 25.03 0.64
C LEU A 42 -6.93 24.58 1.90
N ILE A 43 -6.22 23.87 2.78
CA ILE A 43 -6.60 23.67 4.18
C ILE A 43 -5.67 24.55 5.00
N VAL A 44 -6.24 25.50 5.73
CA VAL A 44 -5.51 26.39 6.63
C VAL A 44 -6.26 26.53 7.96
N PRO A 45 -5.54 26.64 9.10
CA PRO A 45 -6.14 27.00 10.38
C PRO A 45 -6.82 28.37 10.30
N MET A 46 -7.97 28.49 10.94
CA MET A 46 -8.72 29.72 11.06
C MET A 46 -9.60 29.72 12.31
N GLU A 47 -10.27 30.85 12.56
CA GLU A 47 -11.23 30.97 13.64
C GLU A 47 -12.57 31.43 13.07
N VAL A 48 -13.66 30.79 13.49
CA VAL A 48 -15.03 31.19 13.17
C VAL A 48 -15.78 31.31 14.47
N GLY A 49 -16.35 32.49 14.75
CA GLY A 49 -17.15 32.71 15.97
C GLY A 49 -16.41 32.40 17.28
N GLY A 50 -15.09 32.63 17.34
CA GLY A 50 -14.26 32.33 18.51
C GLY A 50 -13.79 30.87 18.63
N VAL A 51 -14.14 30.00 17.67
CA VAL A 51 -13.77 28.57 17.68
C VAL A 51 -12.73 28.31 16.59
N ALA A 52 -11.60 27.72 16.99
CA ALA A 52 -10.56 27.29 16.06
C ALA A 52 -11.04 26.12 15.20
N CYS A 53 -10.85 26.23 13.89
CA CYS A 53 -11.19 25.21 12.91
C CYS A 53 -10.30 25.34 11.67
N GLU A 54 -10.56 24.56 10.63
CA GLU A 54 -9.83 24.62 9.36
C GLU A 54 -10.72 25.05 8.18
N THR A 55 -10.12 25.57 7.11
CA THR A 55 -10.75 25.55 5.78
C THR A 55 -10.69 24.15 5.17
N GLY A 56 -11.29 23.96 4.00
CA GLY A 56 -11.10 22.73 3.24
C GLY A 56 -12.22 22.51 2.21
N PRO A 57 -12.19 21.34 1.54
CA PRO A 57 -13.25 20.96 0.62
C PRO A 57 -14.54 20.74 1.39
N ASN A 58 -15.68 20.80 0.71
CA ASN A 58 -16.98 20.37 1.25
C ASN A 58 -17.68 19.36 0.32
N ALA A 59 -16.98 18.92 -0.72
CA ALA A 59 -17.40 17.91 -1.66
C ALA A 59 -16.16 17.16 -2.19
N ILE A 60 -16.36 15.90 -2.56
CA ILE A 60 -15.36 15.06 -3.21
C ILE A 60 -15.97 14.56 -4.51
N LEU A 61 -15.25 14.73 -5.63
CA LEU A 61 -15.56 14.09 -6.90
C LEU A 61 -14.66 12.86 -7.07
N LEU A 62 -15.27 11.68 -7.09
CA LEU A 62 -14.61 10.39 -7.14
C LEU A 62 -14.19 10.02 -8.57
N SER A 63 -13.11 9.26 -8.69
CA SER A 63 -12.75 8.56 -9.93
C SER A 63 -13.80 7.49 -10.24
N ASP A 64 -14.19 7.36 -11.51
CA ASP A 64 -14.99 6.24 -12.03
C ASP A 64 -14.26 4.90 -11.85
N LEU A 65 -12.93 4.92 -11.92
CA LEU A 65 -12.06 3.76 -11.78
C LEU A 65 -11.64 3.56 -10.33
N ALA A 66 -11.70 2.32 -9.84
CA ALA A 66 -11.19 1.96 -8.51
C ALA A 66 -9.65 1.95 -8.46
N ILE A 67 -9.01 1.48 -9.54
CA ILE A 67 -7.55 1.30 -9.65
C ILE A 67 -7.09 1.92 -10.97
N GLN A 68 -5.96 2.63 -10.92
CA GLN A 68 -5.23 3.13 -12.09
C GLN A 68 -3.74 2.91 -11.89
N ASN A 69 -3.06 2.30 -12.86
CA ASN A 69 -1.63 1.98 -12.81
C ASN A 69 -1.23 1.22 -11.52
N GLY A 70 -2.09 0.30 -11.08
CA GLY A 70 -1.91 -0.48 -9.85
C GLY A 70 -2.13 0.28 -8.54
N GLN A 71 -2.59 1.54 -8.57
CA GLN A 71 -2.88 2.35 -7.38
C GLN A 71 -4.38 2.59 -7.21
N VAL A 72 -4.86 2.57 -5.96
CA VAL A 72 -6.26 2.87 -5.64
C VAL A 72 -6.55 4.36 -5.79
N CYS A 73 -7.65 4.72 -6.46
CA CYS A 73 -7.93 6.11 -6.84
C CYS A 73 -8.70 6.91 -5.80
N SER A 74 -9.42 6.23 -4.90
CA SER A 74 -10.36 6.85 -3.96
C SER A 74 -10.19 6.28 -2.54
N ARG A 75 -9.79 7.14 -1.60
CA ARG A 75 -9.59 6.91 -0.16
C ARG A 75 -10.20 8.11 0.59
N SER A 76 -11.50 8.04 0.84
CA SER A 76 -12.27 9.20 1.30
C SER A 76 -12.35 9.38 2.82
N GLU A 77 -11.86 8.43 3.63
CA GLU A 77 -11.95 8.48 5.11
C GLU A 77 -11.38 9.79 5.66
N PHE A 78 -10.09 10.06 5.47
CA PHE A 78 -9.42 11.22 6.05
C PHE A 78 -9.92 12.57 5.50
N PRO A 79 -10.17 12.72 4.17
CA PRO A 79 -10.86 13.90 3.66
C PRO A 79 -12.22 14.15 4.31
N VAL A 80 -13.03 13.12 4.53
CA VAL A 80 -14.34 13.26 5.19
C VAL A 80 -14.18 13.58 6.67
N LEU A 81 -13.27 12.90 7.40
CA LEU A 81 -12.99 13.19 8.81
C LEU A 81 -12.52 14.64 9.00
N GLN A 82 -11.69 15.16 8.08
CA GLN A 82 -11.27 16.56 8.09
C GLN A 82 -12.46 17.52 7.95
N MET A 83 -13.42 17.23 7.06
CA MET A 83 -14.64 18.03 6.91
C MET A 83 -15.53 17.96 8.16
N LEU A 84 -15.75 16.76 8.69
CA LEU A 84 -16.65 16.55 9.82
C LEU A 84 -16.10 17.19 11.11
N TYR A 85 -14.84 16.92 11.44
CA TYR A 85 -14.26 17.27 12.73
C TYR A 85 -13.39 18.53 12.69
N ASN A 86 -12.45 18.64 11.75
CA ASN A 86 -11.51 19.78 11.75
C ASN A 86 -12.14 21.07 11.19
N GLN A 87 -13.06 20.96 10.22
CA GLN A 87 -13.90 22.11 9.83
C GLN A 87 -15.12 22.29 10.75
N GLY A 88 -15.42 21.30 11.59
CA GLY A 88 -16.51 21.31 12.56
C GLY A 88 -17.91 21.26 11.93
N MET A 89 -18.09 20.56 10.81
CA MET A 89 -19.39 20.42 10.14
C MET A 89 -20.38 19.53 10.91
N ILE A 90 -19.90 18.61 11.75
CA ILE A 90 -20.77 17.74 12.57
C ILE A 90 -20.64 17.99 14.08
N VAL A 91 -19.66 18.79 14.51
CA VAL A 91 -19.39 19.05 15.93
C VAL A 91 -20.58 19.83 16.54
N PRO A 92 -21.25 19.33 17.59
CA PRO A 92 -22.39 20.02 18.18
C PRO A 92 -22.04 21.41 18.70
N GLY A 93 -22.87 22.41 18.39
CA GLY A 93 -22.66 23.81 18.80
C GLY A 93 -21.53 24.54 18.07
N HIS A 94 -20.81 23.88 17.15
CA HIS A 94 -19.78 24.52 16.34
C HIS A 94 -20.40 25.49 15.32
N PRO A 95 -19.84 26.69 15.10
CA PRO A 95 -20.46 27.71 14.23
C PRO A 95 -20.53 27.32 12.75
N ARG A 96 -19.77 26.30 12.33
CA ARG A 96 -19.86 25.71 10.98
C ARG A 96 -20.79 24.50 10.87
N ASN A 97 -21.32 24.02 11.98
CA ASN A 97 -22.37 23.02 11.95
C ASN A 97 -23.71 23.71 11.65
N ASN A 98 -23.97 23.94 10.37
CA ASN A 98 -25.18 24.57 9.85
C ASN A 98 -26.17 23.55 9.25
N GLY A 99 -25.99 22.26 9.57
CA GLY A 99 -26.80 21.16 9.04
C GLY A 99 -26.40 20.70 7.63
N MET A 100 -25.46 21.37 6.95
CA MET A 100 -24.92 20.87 5.68
C MET A 100 -23.95 19.72 5.90
N ARG A 101 -24.02 18.72 5.01
CA ARG A 101 -23.14 17.57 5.01
C ARG A 101 -22.11 17.66 3.88
N PRO A 102 -20.91 17.07 4.06
CA PRO A 102 -20.01 16.76 2.96
C PRO A 102 -20.72 16.01 1.83
N MET A 103 -20.33 16.24 0.58
CA MET A 103 -20.88 15.50 -0.57
C MET A 103 -19.85 14.51 -1.14
N LEU A 104 -20.28 13.29 -1.46
CA LEU A 104 -19.54 12.37 -2.34
C LEU A 104 -20.23 12.33 -3.70
N ILE A 105 -19.50 12.70 -4.74
CA ILE A 105 -19.99 12.88 -6.11
C ILE A 105 -19.30 11.84 -7.00
N GLY A 106 -20.05 11.07 -7.78
CA GLY A 106 -19.50 10.09 -8.72
C GLY A 106 -20.55 9.12 -9.25
N SER A 107 -20.13 8.05 -9.91
CA SER A 107 -21.04 6.97 -10.30
C SER A 107 -21.64 6.30 -9.07
N ARG A 108 -22.83 5.69 -9.21
CA ARG A 108 -23.51 4.95 -8.13
C ARG A 108 -22.57 3.98 -7.43
N ARG A 109 -21.85 3.19 -8.23
CA ARG A 109 -20.90 2.18 -7.75
C ARG A 109 -19.80 2.80 -6.88
N GLN A 110 -19.19 3.91 -7.31
CA GLN A 110 -18.08 4.53 -6.59
C GLN A 110 -18.55 5.25 -5.32
N VAL A 111 -19.72 5.89 -5.38
CA VAL A 111 -20.34 6.52 -4.20
C VAL A 111 -20.67 5.46 -3.16
N ASP A 112 -21.38 4.39 -3.53
CA ASP A 112 -21.77 3.34 -2.58
C ASP A 112 -20.54 2.64 -1.97
N ALA A 113 -19.51 2.38 -2.78
CA ALA A 113 -18.22 1.82 -2.34
C ALA A 113 -17.55 2.70 -1.27
N GLN A 114 -17.43 4.00 -1.50
CA GLN A 114 -16.81 4.93 -0.55
C GLN A 114 -17.68 5.19 0.69
N MET A 115 -19.01 5.16 0.56
CA MET A 115 -19.91 5.22 1.72
C MET A 115 -19.72 4.02 2.65
N ALA A 116 -19.61 2.82 2.09
CA ALA A 116 -19.29 1.60 2.84
C ALA A 116 -17.85 1.64 3.42
N TYR A 117 -16.89 2.21 2.68
CA TYR A 117 -15.52 2.40 3.15
C TYR A 117 -15.41 3.28 4.39
N ILE A 118 -16.06 4.45 4.36
CA ILE A 118 -16.10 5.38 5.50
C ILE A 118 -16.80 4.72 6.69
N PHE A 119 -17.87 3.97 6.44
CA PHE A 119 -18.58 3.23 7.49
C PHE A 119 -17.65 2.23 8.20
N ARG A 120 -16.91 1.43 7.42
CA ARG A 120 -15.92 0.48 7.98
C ARG A 120 -14.71 1.17 8.59
N GLY A 121 -14.31 2.34 8.10
CA GLY A 121 -13.27 3.16 8.73
C GLY A 121 -13.68 3.69 10.10
N ASN A 122 -14.93 4.13 10.25
CA ASN A 122 -15.43 4.65 11.53
C ASN A 122 -15.71 3.56 12.56
N TYR A 123 -16.12 2.37 12.13
CA TYR A 123 -16.70 1.37 13.04
C TYR A 123 -16.14 -0.05 12.90
N GLY A 124 -15.33 -0.38 11.90
CA GLY A 124 -14.79 -1.72 11.72
C GLY A 124 -15.88 -2.79 11.58
N LEU A 125 -15.84 -3.82 12.43
CA LEU A 125 -16.94 -4.79 12.58
C LEU A 125 -18.10 -4.17 13.35
N VAL A 126 -19.34 -4.29 12.87
CA VAL A 126 -20.46 -3.46 13.37
C VAL A 126 -21.56 -4.24 14.08
N SER A 127 -21.39 -5.55 14.21
CA SER A 127 -22.38 -6.38 14.88
C SER A 127 -21.72 -7.47 15.72
N HIS A 128 -22.48 -7.93 16.72
CA HIS A 128 -22.11 -9.07 17.54
C HIS A 128 -21.85 -10.32 16.67
N ALA A 129 -22.69 -10.56 15.65
CA ALA A 129 -22.51 -11.66 14.72
C ALA A 129 -21.19 -11.60 13.93
N GLU A 130 -20.80 -10.41 13.45
CA GLU A 130 -19.51 -10.23 12.76
C GLU A 130 -18.33 -10.50 13.69
N LEU A 131 -18.40 -10.08 14.96
CA LEU A 131 -17.34 -10.33 15.96
C LEU A 131 -17.21 -11.82 16.31
N THR A 132 -18.32 -12.51 16.52
CA THR A 132 -18.32 -13.96 16.77
C THR A 132 -17.81 -14.73 15.55
N GLN A 133 -18.21 -14.34 14.33
CA GLN A 133 -17.68 -14.93 13.10
C GLN A 133 -16.18 -14.69 12.95
N ALA A 134 -15.68 -13.54 13.43
CA ALA A 134 -14.26 -13.23 13.47
C ALA A 134 -13.51 -13.94 14.61
N GLY A 135 -14.14 -14.87 15.34
CA GLY A 135 -13.47 -15.77 16.29
C GLY A 135 -13.51 -15.33 17.75
N LEU A 136 -14.29 -14.30 18.11
CA LEU A 136 -14.50 -13.92 19.51
C LEU A 136 -15.52 -14.84 20.17
N SER A 137 -15.37 -15.09 21.47
CA SER A 137 -16.43 -15.71 22.27
C SER A 137 -17.62 -14.75 22.41
N GLU A 138 -18.79 -15.29 22.74
CA GLU A 138 -20.01 -14.51 23.00
C GLU A 138 -19.79 -13.36 24.01
N GLU A 139 -19.04 -13.65 25.09
CA GLU A 139 -18.70 -12.69 26.14
C GLU A 139 -17.77 -11.59 25.62
N GLN A 140 -16.72 -11.98 24.88
CA GLN A 140 -15.77 -11.03 24.29
C GLN A 140 -16.45 -10.14 23.24
N ALA A 141 -17.30 -10.71 22.39
CA ALA A 141 -18.06 -9.97 21.39
C ALA A 141 -19.03 -8.99 22.04
N HIS A 142 -19.67 -9.38 23.15
CA HIS A 142 -20.54 -8.49 23.93
C HIS A 142 -19.76 -7.31 24.55
N GLU A 143 -18.63 -7.58 25.21
CA GLU A 143 -17.76 -6.54 25.77
C GLU A 143 -17.25 -5.58 24.69
N MET A 144 -16.78 -6.13 23.56
CA MET A 144 -16.31 -5.36 22.42
C MET A 144 -17.40 -4.45 21.84
N MET A 145 -18.63 -4.97 21.64
CA MET A 145 -19.73 -4.14 21.15
C MET A 145 -20.07 -3.00 22.11
N ARG A 146 -20.10 -3.24 23.42
CA ARG A 146 -20.34 -2.19 24.43
C ARG A 146 -19.28 -1.09 24.37
N MET A 147 -18.01 -1.47 24.24
CA MET A 147 -16.88 -0.54 24.10
C MET A 147 -17.01 0.31 22.82
N LYS A 148 -17.28 -0.34 21.69
CA LYS A 148 -17.44 0.34 20.39
C LYS A 148 -18.63 1.30 20.39
N LEU A 149 -19.75 0.91 21.00
CA LEU A 149 -20.90 1.79 21.15
C LEU A 149 -20.57 3.01 22.02
N ALA A 150 -19.69 2.91 23.02
CA ALA A 150 -19.28 4.07 23.79
C ALA A 150 -18.45 5.05 22.95
N PHE A 151 -17.55 4.57 22.09
CA PHE A 151 -16.86 5.41 21.11
C PHE A 151 -17.82 6.02 20.07
N ALA A 152 -18.87 5.28 19.69
CA ALA A 152 -19.90 5.72 18.76
C ALA A 152 -21.03 6.54 19.43
N PHE A 153 -20.85 7.02 20.65
CA PHE A 153 -21.85 7.81 21.40
C PHE A 153 -23.23 7.13 21.50
N GLY A 154 -23.22 5.81 21.68
CA GLY A 154 -24.38 4.95 21.89
C GLY A 154 -24.98 4.36 20.61
N GLN A 155 -24.54 4.78 19.42
CA GLN A 155 -25.14 4.32 18.16
C GLN A 155 -24.16 4.31 16.98
N ILE A 156 -24.08 3.17 16.29
CA ILE A 156 -23.44 3.08 14.98
C ILE A 156 -24.35 3.72 13.93
N ARG A 157 -23.86 4.78 13.27
CA ARG A 157 -24.64 5.53 12.27
C ARG A 157 -24.27 5.13 10.84
N PRO A 158 -25.26 4.96 9.95
CA PRO A 158 -24.97 4.79 8.53
C PRO A 158 -24.29 6.05 7.96
N SER A 159 -23.43 5.88 6.96
CA SER A 159 -22.65 6.98 6.37
C SER A 159 -23.55 8.09 5.81
N GLU A 160 -24.76 7.76 5.37
CA GLU A 160 -25.76 8.68 4.81
C GLU A 160 -26.22 9.71 5.83
N GLU A 161 -26.08 9.48 7.13
CA GLU A 161 -26.35 10.48 8.15
C GLU A 161 -25.24 11.55 8.21
N LEU A 162 -24.00 11.18 7.86
CA LEU A 162 -22.82 12.03 7.97
C LEU A 162 -22.44 12.69 6.63
N VAL A 163 -22.69 12.00 5.52
CA VAL A 163 -22.23 12.35 4.18
C VAL A 163 -23.38 12.23 3.19
N GLN A 164 -23.50 13.21 2.29
CA GLN A 164 -24.52 13.24 1.25
C GLN A 164 -24.02 12.53 -0.02
N PRO A 165 -24.63 11.41 -0.45
CA PRO A 165 -24.31 10.80 -1.73
C PRO A 165 -24.94 11.60 -2.88
N VAL A 166 -24.17 11.85 -3.93
CA VAL A 166 -24.61 12.55 -5.15
C VAL A 166 -24.17 11.73 -6.36
N VAL A 167 -25.13 11.09 -7.02
CA VAL A 167 -24.82 10.22 -8.16
C VAL A 167 -24.88 10.99 -9.47
N VAL A 168 -23.79 10.90 -10.23
CA VAL A 168 -23.62 11.50 -11.56
C VAL A 168 -23.30 10.39 -12.54
N GLU A 169 -24.31 10.01 -13.32
CA GLU A 169 -24.15 9.09 -14.46
C GLU A 169 -23.93 9.92 -15.74
N ARG A 170 -24.83 9.83 -16.73
CA ARG A 170 -24.65 10.55 -18.02
C ARG A 170 -25.18 11.99 -17.99
N ASP A 171 -26.27 12.23 -17.27
CA ASP A 171 -26.93 13.53 -17.26
C ASP A 171 -26.29 14.50 -16.27
N ALA A 172 -26.42 15.80 -16.55
CA ALA A 172 -25.93 16.84 -15.65
C ALA A 172 -26.77 16.91 -14.37
N VAL A 173 -26.12 16.81 -13.21
CA VAL A 173 -26.76 16.84 -11.89
C VAL A 173 -26.37 18.13 -11.18
N GLU A 174 -27.36 18.86 -10.65
CA GLU A 174 -27.09 20.00 -9.78
C GLU A 174 -26.69 19.50 -8.39
N ILE A 175 -25.52 19.93 -7.90
CA ILE A 175 -24.98 19.48 -6.61
C ILE A 175 -25.29 20.47 -5.48
N ARG A 176 -25.25 21.78 -5.76
CA ARG A 176 -25.55 22.85 -4.80
C ARG A 176 -25.59 24.22 -5.48
N ASN A 177 -26.56 25.06 -5.12
CA ASN A 177 -26.60 26.49 -5.47
C ASN A 177 -26.31 26.78 -6.96
N GLY A 178 -26.89 26.03 -7.89
CA GLY A 178 -26.70 26.21 -9.33
C GLY A 178 -25.42 25.59 -9.92
N VAL A 179 -24.55 24.98 -9.10
CA VAL A 179 -23.39 24.23 -9.59
C VAL A 179 -23.85 22.87 -10.12
N ARG A 180 -23.50 22.55 -11.37
CA ARG A 180 -23.85 21.28 -12.02
C ARG A 180 -22.61 20.49 -12.39
N VAL A 181 -22.66 19.18 -12.26
CA VAL A 181 -21.61 18.24 -12.66
C VAL A 181 -22.15 17.26 -13.69
N ARG A 182 -21.39 17.01 -14.76
CA ARG A 182 -21.73 16.07 -15.83
C ARG A 182 -20.53 15.18 -16.14
N ARG A 183 -20.74 13.87 -16.24
CA ARG A 183 -19.73 12.93 -16.76
C ARG A 183 -19.71 13.03 -18.28
N LEU A 184 -18.54 13.35 -18.85
CA LEU A 184 -18.36 13.43 -20.30
C LEU A 184 -17.89 12.10 -20.88
N ARG A 185 -16.92 11.48 -20.21
CA ARG A 185 -16.34 10.16 -20.50
C ARG A 185 -15.70 9.63 -19.21
N THR A 186 -15.19 8.39 -19.22
CA THR A 186 -14.55 7.79 -18.05
C THR A 186 -13.51 8.73 -17.43
N ASN A 187 -13.67 9.02 -16.13
CA ASN A 187 -12.82 9.90 -15.35
C ASN A 187 -12.75 11.37 -15.81
N VAL A 188 -13.64 11.80 -16.71
CA VAL A 188 -13.65 13.17 -17.23
C VAL A 188 -15.01 13.81 -17.00
N PHE A 189 -14.98 14.90 -16.24
CA PHE A 189 -16.16 15.58 -15.75
C PHE A 189 -16.16 17.04 -16.15
N GLU A 190 -17.33 17.56 -16.47
CA GLU A 190 -17.58 18.99 -16.64
C GLU A 190 -18.28 19.54 -15.40
N ILE A 191 -17.78 20.66 -14.89
CA ILE A 191 -18.40 21.41 -13.79
C ILE A 191 -18.82 22.77 -14.33
N VAL A 192 -20.10 23.10 -14.16
CA VAL A 192 -20.75 24.29 -14.76
C VAL A 192 -21.37 25.16 -13.68
N TYR A 193 -21.19 26.49 -13.78
CA TYR A 193 -21.85 27.49 -12.94
C TYR A 193 -21.99 28.82 -13.70
N GLU A 194 -23.20 29.39 -13.71
CA GLU A 194 -23.51 30.68 -14.36
C GLU A 194 -23.00 30.84 -15.81
N GLY A 195 -23.03 29.77 -16.60
CA GLY A 195 -22.59 29.76 -18.00
C GLY A 195 -21.08 29.60 -18.20
N GLU A 196 -20.28 29.57 -17.12
CA GLU A 196 -18.89 29.13 -17.16
C GLU A 196 -18.79 27.62 -16.94
N SER A 197 -17.83 26.96 -17.58
CA SER A 197 -17.54 25.55 -17.35
C SER A 197 -16.04 25.26 -17.28
N VAL A 198 -15.70 24.18 -16.57
CA VAL A 198 -14.34 23.63 -16.56
C VAL A 198 -14.38 22.11 -16.67
N GLU A 199 -13.47 21.54 -17.45
CA GLU A 199 -13.25 20.10 -17.54
C GLU A 199 -12.20 19.66 -16.51
N VAL A 200 -12.45 18.52 -15.85
CA VAL A 200 -11.53 17.85 -14.93
C VAL A 200 -11.28 16.44 -15.46
N ASP A 201 -10.01 16.11 -15.75
CA ASP A 201 -9.58 14.80 -16.22
C ASP A 201 -8.77 14.11 -15.11
N LEU A 202 -9.35 13.07 -14.51
CA LEU A 202 -8.75 12.27 -13.42
C LEU A 202 -7.95 11.05 -13.94
N ASN A 203 -7.76 10.92 -15.26
CA ASN A 203 -6.99 9.81 -15.82
C ASN A 203 -5.49 9.98 -15.56
N LEU A 204 -4.82 8.87 -15.22
CA LEU A 204 -3.36 8.79 -15.16
C LEU A 204 -2.81 8.32 -16.51
N ALA A 205 -1.75 8.96 -17.02
CA ALA A 205 -1.07 8.47 -18.21
C ALA A 205 -0.28 7.18 -17.88
N ARG A 206 0.17 6.45 -18.91
CA ARG A 206 1.01 5.27 -18.70
C ARG A 206 2.32 5.68 -18.01
N GLY A 207 2.59 5.07 -16.86
CA GLY A 207 3.78 5.35 -16.04
C GLY A 207 3.59 6.46 -15.01
N ASP A 208 2.46 7.17 -15.03
CA ASP A 208 2.11 8.11 -13.96
C ASP A 208 1.72 7.36 -12.68
N GLY A 209 1.93 8.01 -11.54
CA GLY A 209 1.41 7.60 -10.25
C GLY A 209 1.03 8.82 -9.42
N TYR A 210 0.23 8.59 -8.38
CA TYR A 210 -0.04 9.59 -7.36
C TYR A 210 1.26 9.94 -6.62
N GLN A 211 1.49 11.23 -6.41
CA GLN A 211 2.72 11.72 -5.79
C GLN A 211 2.66 11.66 -4.27
N CYS A 212 3.78 11.33 -3.62
CA CYS A 212 3.94 11.46 -2.19
C CYS A 212 3.98 12.95 -1.78
N PRO A 213 3.24 13.38 -0.73
CA PRO A 213 3.18 14.79 -0.32
C PRO A 213 4.44 15.27 0.40
N TYR A 214 5.31 14.38 0.86
CA TYR A 214 6.54 14.73 1.57
C TYR A 214 7.79 14.16 0.87
N SER A 215 8.96 14.57 1.33
CA SER A 215 10.24 14.05 0.86
C SER A 215 11.03 13.50 2.04
N LEU A 216 11.69 12.37 1.83
CA LEU A 216 12.45 11.67 2.87
C LEU A 216 13.94 11.66 2.51
N GLY A 217 14.79 11.74 3.53
CA GLY A 217 16.22 11.51 3.35
C GLY A 217 16.49 10.05 3.01
N TYR A 218 17.52 9.79 2.21
CA TYR A 218 17.96 8.42 1.96
C TYR A 218 18.82 7.91 3.12
N HIS A 219 18.57 6.68 3.56
CA HIS A 219 19.32 6.02 4.63
C HIS A 219 19.90 4.70 4.13
N LEU A 220 21.17 4.45 4.46
CA LEU A 220 21.77 3.13 4.36
C LEU A 220 21.56 2.41 5.68
N LEU A 221 20.58 1.50 5.73
CA LEU A 221 20.29 0.72 6.92
C LEU A 221 21.32 -0.39 7.13
N GLN A 222 21.89 -0.45 8.33
CA GLN A 222 22.57 -1.64 8.83
C GLN A 222 21.51 -2.63 9.34
N ARG A 223 21.69 -3.92 9.04
CA ARG A 223 20.76 -4.98 9.43
C ARG A 223 21.36 -5.81 10.55
N ASP A 224 21.24 -5.29 11.77
CA ASP A 224 21.61 -5.99 12.98
C ASP A 224 20.60 -7.09 13.36
N TYR A 225 20.93 -7.89 14.38
CA TYR A 225 20.21 -9.11 14.70
C TYR A 225 18.75 -8.88 15.16
N PHE A 226 18.52 -7.92 16.07
CA PHE A 226 17.18 -7.47 16.46
C PHE A 226 17.17 -5.95 16.57
N THR A 227 16.47 -5.30 15.65
CA THR A 227 16.54 -3.85 15.45
C THR A 227 15.19 -3.27 15.08
N ILE A 228 14.90 -2.07 15.59
CA ILE A 228 13.69 -1.32 15.28
C ILE A 228 14.07 -0.10 14.44
N VAL A 229 13.41 0.07 13.29
CA VAL A 229 13.54 1.27 12.46
C VAL A 229 12.23 2.04 12.49
N HIS A 230 12.29 3.32 12.81
CA HIS A 230 11.11 4.17 12.86
C HIS A 230 10.81 4.80 11.50
N THR A 231 9.69 4.41 10.89
CA THR A 231 9.29 4.81 9.54
C THR A 231 8.43 6.05 9.48
N GLY A 232 7.88 6.50 10.61
CA GLY A 232 7.06 7.71 10.70
C GLY A 232 6.50 7.87 12.10
N ASP A 233 6.22 9.11 12.51
CA ASP A 233 5.68 9.47 13.83
C ASP A 233 4.54 10.51 13.72
N GLY A 234 4.10 10.83 12.50
CA GLY A 234 2.96 11.71 12.25
C GLY A 234 1.62 10.99 12.42
N ASP A 235 0.55 11.77 12.50
CA ASP A 235 -0.83 11.31 12.29
C ASP A 235 -1.15 11.33 10.77
N GLY A 236 -2.36 10.91 10.38
CA GLY A 236 -2.79 10.98 8.98
C GLY A 236 -3.00 12.39 8.41
N TRP A 237 -2.80 13.46 9.19
CA TRP A 237 -2.84 14.86 8.72
C TRP A 237 -1.46 15.54 8.71
N ASP A 238 -0.39 14.90 9.20
CA ASP A 238 0.95 15.47 9.16
C ASP A 238 1.51 15.54 7.72
N MET A 239 1.55 16.74 7.17
CA MET A 239 2.00 16.98 5.81
C MET A 239 3.51 16.78 5.57
N ASN A 240 4.33 16.65 6.61
CA ASN A 240 5.79 16.58 6.53
C ASN A 240 6.34 15.18 6.84
N ARG A 241 5.57 14.36 7.57
CA ARG A 241 6.04 13.07 8.09
C ARG A 241 5.11 11.93 7.67
N PRO A 242 5.66 10.72 7.44
CA PRO A 242 4.84 9.54 7.28
C PRO A 242 4.02 9.27 8.55
N ALA A 243 2.91 8.57 8.39
CA ALA A 243 2.09 8.10 9.50
C ALA A 243 2.89 7.20 10.45
N MET A 244 2.40 7.05 11.68
CA MET A 244 3.04 6.19 12.67
C MET A 244 3.20 4.75 12.16
N GLY A 245 4.44 4.31 12.04
CA GLY A 245 4.79 2.94 11.69
C GLY A 245 6.16 2.54 12.21
N SER A 246 6.53 1.28 12.06
CA SER A 246 7.88 0.78 12.38
C SER A 246 8.26 -0.42 11.52
N ILE A 247 9.55 -0.69 11.42
CA ILE A 247 10.10 -1.93 10.87
C ILE A 247 10.80 -2.67 12.00
N VAL A 248 10.49 -3.94 12.16
CA VAL A 248 11.21 -4.87 13.02
C VAL A 248 12.13 -5.71 12.13
N LEU A 249 13.43 -5.53 12.31
CA LEU A 249 14.44 -6.39 11.72
C LEU A 249 14.78 -7.50 12.70
N TYR A 250 14.69 -8.75 12.25
CA TYR A 250 15.05 -9.91 13.07
C TYR A 250 15.72 -10.99 12.22
N GLN A 251 16.95 -11.37 12.57
CA GLN A 251 17.75 -12.36 11.82
C GLN A 251 17.83 -12.07 10.31
N GLY A 252 17.96 -10.80 9.93
CA GLY A 252 17.99 -10.37 8.53
C GLY A 252 16.63 -10.25 7.84
N ARG A 253 15.56 -10.76 8.47
CA ARG A 253 14.17 -10.64 7.99
C ARG A 253 13.60 -9.25 8.27
N VAL A 254 12.71 -8.78 7.41
CA VAL A 254 12.13 -7.44 7.48
C VAL A 254 10.62 -7.53 7.71
N PHE A 255 10.17 -7.13 8.90
CA PHE A 255 8.75 -7.08 9.24
C PHE A 255 8.26 -5.65 9.39
N LEU A 256 7.13 -5.32 8.79
CA LEU A 256 6.45 -4.05 9.01
C LEU A 256 5.52 -4.15 10.23
N VAL A 257 5.40 -3.07 10.99
CA VAL A 257 4.28 -2.84 11.90
C VAL A 257 3.46 -1.72 11.29
N ASP A 258 2.30 -2.11 10.76
CA ASP A 258 1.42 -1.34 9.87
C ASP A 258 2.04 -0.91 8.53
N ALA A 259 1.17 -0.56 7.58
CA ALA A 259 1.54 -0.07 6.26
C ALA A 259 0.67 1.14 5.90
N GLY A 260 1.10 2.31 6.36
CA GLY A 260 0.44 3.58 6.04
C GLY A 260 0.62 4.04 4.58
N PRO A 261 0.04 5.19 4.22
CA PRO A 261 0.15 5.80 2.90
C PRO A 261 1.59 5.97 2.42
N ASN A 262 1.83 5.79 1.11
CA ASN A 262 3.15 5.98 0.49
C ASN A 262 4.27 5.11 1.12
N ILE A 263 3.95 3.93 1.65
CA ILE A 263 4.94 3.04 2.30
C ILE A 263 6.09 2.65 1.35
N ASP A 264 5.83 2.52 0.04
CA ASP A 264 6.87 2.25 -0.96
C ASP A 264 7.89 3.39 -1.09
N HIS A 265 7.47 4.64 -0.90
CA HIS A 265 8.38 5.78 -0.82
C HIS A 265 9.27 5.70 0.43
N ALA A 266 8.68 5.38 1.58
CA ALA A 266 9.41 5.18 2.83
C ALA A 266 10.43 4.02 2.74
N LEU A 267 10.01 2.86 2.21
CA LEU A 267 10.88 1.71 2.02
C LEU A 267 12.03 2.01 1.05
N THR A 268 11.74 2.69 -0.06
CA THR A 268 12.77 3.12 -1.01
C THR A 268 13.77 4.05 -0.33
N ALA A 269 13.31 5.05 0.43
CA ALA A 269 14.18 5.97 1.16
C ALA A 269 15.09 5.25 2.18
N LEU A 270 14.61 4.16 2.78
CA LEU A 270 15.37 3.31 3.71
C LEU A 270 16.30 2.28 3.03
N GLY A 271 16.34 2.21 1.69
CA GLY A 271 17.13 1.21 0.98
C GLY A 271 16.57 -0.22 1.10
N ILE A 272 15.25 -0.35 1.29
CA ILE A 272 14.54 -1.62 1.36
C ILE A 272 13.62 -1.74 0.14
N GLY A 273 13.81 -2.78 -0.68
CA GLY A 273 12.89 -3.14 -1.76
C GLY A 273 11.67 -3.91 -1.25
N ILE A 274 10.54 -3.83 -1.96
CA ILE A 274 9.29 -4.53 -1.59
C ILE A 274 9.51 -6.05 -1.46
N ASN A 275 10.34 -6.64 -2.33
CA ASN A 275 10.64 -8.07 -2.30
C ASN A 275 11.47 -8.50 -1.08
N GLU A 276 11.98 -7.56 -0.29
CA GLU A 276 12.71 -7.82 0.95
C GLU A 276 11.78 -7.91 2.17
N ILE A 277 10.49 -7.59 2.03
CA ILE A 277 9.53 -7.59 3.15
C ILE A 277 9.03 -9.00 3.45
N ASP A 278 9.41 -9.54 4.60
CA ASP A 278 9.04 -10.89 5.04
C ASP A 278 7.59 -10.96 5.54
N GLY A 279 7.15 -9.94 6.28
CA GLY A 279 5.79 -9.91 6.79
C GLY A 279 5.33 -8.53 7.26
N ILE A 280 4.06 -8.45 7.62
CA ILE A 280 3.43 -7.30 8.25
C ILE A 280 2.64 -7.75 9.48
N PHE A 281 2.87 -7.08 10.60
CA PHE A 281 2.02 -7.11 11.79
C PHE A 281 1.05 -5.94 11.70
N HIS A 282 -0.26 -6.23 11.69
CA HIS A 282 -1.28 -5.20 11.49
C HIS A 282 -2.04 -4.91 12.79
N THR A 283 -2.09 -3.64 13.18
CA THR A 283 -2.70 -3.21 14.44
C THR A 283 -4.22 -2.99 14.31
N HIS A 284 -4.67 -2.26 13.28
CA HIS A 284 -6.07 -1.88 13.06
C HIS A 284 -6.31 -1.33 11.64
N CYS A 285 -7.53 -0.89 11.31
CA CYS A 285 -7.95 -0.63 9.92
C CYS A 285 -8.04 0.84 9.47
N HIS A 286 -7.55 1.84 10.21
CA HIS A 286 -7.57 3.23 9.72
C HIS A 286 -6.62 3.45 8.53
N ASP A 287 -6.94 4.43 7.67
CA ASP A 287 -6.24 4.64 6.40
C ASP A 287 -4.74 4.88 6.57
N ASP A 288 -4.34 5.58 7.63
CA ASP A 288 -2.96 5.88 7.98
C ASP A 288 -2.15 4.66 8.45
N HIS A 289 -2.79 3.52 8.68
CA HIS A 289 -2.16 2.24 9.02
C HIS A 289 -2.36 1.14 7.96
N LEU A 290 -3.37 1.28 7.08
CA LEU A 290 -3.84 0.23 6.17
C LEU A 290 -3.47 0.45 4.69
N VAL A 291 -3.51 1.69 4.20
CA VAL A 291 -3.62 1.96 2.75
C VAL A 291 -2.41 1.45 1.94
N GLY A 292 -1.24 1.41 2.57
CA GLY A 292 0.01 0.92 2.01
C GLY A 292 0.01 -0.56 1.66
N LEU A 293 -0.93 -1.38 2.14
CA LEU A 293 -1.05 -2.79 1.73
C LEU A 293 -1.11 -2.95 0.20
N THR A 294 -1.78 -2.01 -0.47
CA THR A 294 -1.90 -2.03 -1.94
C THR A 294 -0.57 -1.81 -2.65
N ALA A 295 0.35 -1.05 -2.04
CA ALA A 295 1.69 -0.88 -2.55
C ALA A 295 2.52 -2.17 -2.40
N LEU A 296 2.31 -2.94 -1.32
CA LEU A 296 3.04 -4.18 -1.00
C LEU A 296 2.65 -5.36 -1.91
N ILE A 297 1.39 -5.42 -2.37
CA ILE A 297 0.91 -6.43 -3.34
C ILE A 297 1.69 -6.36 -4.68
N ARG A 298 2.39 -5.25 -4.95
CA ARG A 298 3.17 -5.07 -6.18
C ARG A 298 4.52 -5.82 -6.19
N GLY A 299 4.78 -6.70 -5.23
CA GLY A 299 5.89 -7.67 -5.29
C GLY A 299 5.54 -8.96 -6.06
N ASP A 300 6.54 -9.77 -6.36
CA ASP A 300 6.37 -11.07 -7.04
C ASP A 300 6.25 -12.27 -6.11
N ARG A 301 6.17 -12.02 -4.80
CA ARG A 301 5.84 -13.03 -3.78
C ARG A 301 4.78 -12.50 -2.83
N ARG A 302 4.01 -13.43 -2.26
CA ARG A 302 3.12 -13.12 -1.14
C ARG A 302 3.95 -12.74 0.10
N ILE A 303 3.48 -11.73 0.80
CA ILE A 303 4.05 -11.27 2.07
C ILE A 303 3.22 -11.89 3.19
N ALA A 304 3.86 -12.33 4.27
CA ALA A 304 3.14 -12.86 5.42
C ALA A 304 2.34 -11.75 6.10
N TYR A 305 1.06 -11.97 6.35
CA TYR A 305 0.15 -11.03 7.00
C TYR A 305 -0.23 -11.58 8.37
N TYR A 306 0.24 -10.93 9.42
CA TYR A 306 0.02 -11.33 10.82
C TYR A 306 -0.95 -10.35 11.48
N ALA A 307 -2.10 -10.87 11.93
CA ALA A 307 -3.05 -10.09 12.72
C ALA A 307 -3.90 -11.01 13.60
N VAL A 308 -4.54 -10.43 14.61
CA VAL A 308 -5.60 -11.15 15.33
C VAL A 308 -6.82 -11.28 14.41
N PRO A 309 -7.56 -12.41 14.40
CA PRO A 309 -8.69 -12.65 13.50
C PRO A 309 -9.70 -11.50 13.35
N MET A 310 -10.06 -10.81 14.44
CA MET A 310 -10.97 -9.65 14.40
C MET A 310 -10.40 -8.44 13.65
N VAL A 311 -9.10 -8.18 13.79
CA VAL A 311 -8.39 -7.11 13.07
C VAL A 311 -8.33 -7.46 11.59
N ARG A 312 -7.96 -8.71 11.26
CA ARG A 312 -7.97 -9.22 9.89
C ARG A 312 -9.35 -9.05 9.25
N ALA A 313 -10.42 -9.49 9.92
CA ALA A 313 -11.77 -9.40 9.40
C ALA A 313 -12.18 -7.93 9.16
N SER A 314 -11.87 -7.04 10.10
CA SER A 314 -12.14 -5.59 9.98
C SER A 314 -11.44 -4.98 8.76
N VAL A 315 -10.14 -5.28 8.59
CA VAL A 315 -9.33 -4.85 7.45
C VAL A 315 -9.90 -5.37 6.13
N ILE A 316 -10.21 -6.67 6.03
CA ILE A 316 -10.75 -7.27 4.80
C ILE A 316 -12.10 -6.64 4.45
N ARG A 317 -13.02 -6.47 5.43
CA ARG A 317 -14.31 -5.80 5.21
C ARG A 317 -14.15 -4.37 4.70
N LYS A 318 -13.16 -3.63 5.21
CA LYS A 318 -12.86 -2.28 4.73
C LYS A 318 -12.32 -2.31 3.30
N LEU A 319 -11.37 -3.19 2.98
CA LEU A 319 -10.82 -3.31 1.62
C LEU A 319 -11.83 -3.85 0.59
N GLU A 320 -12.72 -4.77 0.99
CA GLU A 320 -13.84 -5.27 0.18
C GLU A 320 -14.66 -4.11 -0.41
N SER A 321 -14.90 -3.06 0.37
CA SER A 321 -15.75 -1.95 -0.07
C SER A 321 -15.17 -1.13 -1.23
N VAL A 322 -13.86 -0.89 -1.28
CA VAL A 322 -13.22 -0.02 -2.29
C VAL A 322 -12.53 -0.80 -3.38
N MET A 323 -11.91 -1.91 -3.00
CA MET A 323 -11.12 -2.73 -3.89
C MET A 323 -11.88 -3.96 -4.34
N GLN A 324 -13.12 -4.19 -3.88
CA GLN A 324 -13.91 -5.39 -4.22
C GLN A 324 -13.08 -6.67 -4.11
N LEU A 325 -12.22 -6.73 -3.09
CA LEU A 325 -11.33 -7.86 -2.82
C LEU A 325 -12.03 -8.75 -1.81
N SER A 326 -12.52 -9.89 -2.24
CA SER A 326 -13.02 -10.93 -1.33
C SER A 326 -11.92 -11.43 -0.37
N GLU A 327 -12.31 -12.04 0.75
CA GLU A 327 -11.38 -12.73 1.66
C GLU A 327 -10.51 -13.76 0.92
N GLN A 328 -11.07 -14.48 -0.06
CA GLN A 328 -10.33 -15.43 -0.88
C GLN A 328 -9.26 -14.75 -1.74
N GLU A 329 -9.59 -13.62 -2.38
CA GLU A 329 -8.62 -12.83 -3.15
C GLU A 329 -7.54 -12.25 -2.25
N PHE A 330 -7.90 -11.80 -1.04
CA PHE A 330 -6.91 -11.33 -0.07
C PHE A 330 -5.90 -12.43 0.28
N GLY A 331 -6.34 -13.66 0.55
CA GLY A 331 -5.47 -14.82 0.79
C GLY A 331 -4.69 -15.30 -0.45
N ALA A 332 -5.09 -14.87 -1.66
CA ALA A 332 -4.31 -15.08 -2.87
C ALA A 332 -3.21 -14.03 -3.05
N LEU A 333 -3.32 -12.86 -2.40
CA LEU A 333 -2.36 -11.75 -2.49
C LEU A 333 -1.39 -11.72 -1.29
N PHE A 334 -1.83 -12.17 -0.12
CA PHE A 334 -1.04 -12.28 1.11
C PHE A 334 -1.02 -13.71 1.65
N ASP A 335 0.01 -14.06 2.42
CA ASP A 335 0.07 -15.30 3.17
C ASP A 335 -0.44 -15.05 4.60
N VAL A 336 -1.69 -15.38 4.87
CA VAL A 336 -2.40 -14.96 6.09
C VAL A 336 -2.09 -15.89 7.27
N HIS A 337 -1.67 -15.30 8.38
CA HIS A 337 -1.36 -15.98 9.64
C HIS A 337 -2.10 -15.32 10.80
N ASP A 338 -2.95 -16.07 11.48
CA ASP A 338 -3.68 -15.55 12.64
C ASP A 338 -2.81 -15.58 13.90
N LEU A 339 -2.82 -14.46 14.63
CA LEU A 339 -2.18 -14.36 15.93
C LEU A 339 -3.19 -14.61 17.05
N GLN A 340 -2.76 -15.33 18.08
CA GLN A 340 -3.52 -15.49 19.30
C GLN A 340 -3.44 -14.22 20.15
N LEU A 341 -4.61 -13.63 20.45
CA LEU A 341 -4.75 -12.46 21.31
C LEU A 341 -4.24 -12.75 22.74
N ASP A 342 -3.55 -11.78 23.35
CA ASP A 342 -3.05 -11.80 24.72
C ASP A 342 -2.04 -12.91 25.04
N ALA A 343 -1.50 -13.58 24.01
CA ALA A 343 -0.50 -14.65 24.13
C ALA A 343 0.76 -14.31 23.33
N TRP A 344 1.90 -14.88 23.72
CA TRP A 344 3.12 -14.81 22.93
C TRP A 344 3.04 -15.82 21.79
N ASN A 345 3.10 -15.32 20.56
CA ASN A 345 3.13 -16.09 19.32
C ASN A 345 4.58 -16.20 18.87
N ASP A 346 5.06 -17.40 18.59
CA ASP A 346 6.42 -17.64 18.12
C ASP A 346 6.48 -17.59 16.58
N ILE A 347 7.12 -16.56 16.05
CA ILE A 347 7.33 -16.35 14.62
C ILE A 347 8.82 -16.59 14.32
N GLU A 348 9.19 -17.86 14.16
CA GLU A 348 10.57 -18.30 13.89
C GLU A 348 11.61 -17.75 14.90
N GLY A 349 11.24 -17.71 16.18
CA GLY A 349 12.04 -17.21 17.29
C GLY A 349 11.81 -15.75 17.64
N LEU A 350 11.07 -14.98 16.83
CA LEU A 350 10.55 -13.67 17.24
C LEU A 350 9.24 -13.88 17.99
N GLU A 351 9.22 -13.61 19.29
CA GLU A 351 7.99 -13.72 20.08
C GLU A 351 7.19 -12.41 19.98
N VAL A 352 5.91 -12.52 19.57
CA VAL A 352 5.00 -11.39 19.37
C VAL A 352 3.72 -11.57 20.18
N LYS A 353 3.37 -10.59 21.01
CA LYS A 353 2.14 -10.57 21.79
C LYS A 353 1.24 -9.42 21.34
N PRO A 354 0.15 -9.69 20.58
CA PRO A 354 -0.92 -8.73 20.40
C PRO A 354 -1.72 -8.57 21.70
N VAL A 355 -2.06 -7.33 22.05
CA VAL A 355 -2.90 -7.01 23.20
C VAL A 355 -4.02 -6.08 22.77
N LEU A 356 -5.24 -6.33 23.23
CA LEU A 356 -6.41 -5.52 22.89
C LEU A 356 -6.28 -4.10 23.46
N SER A 357 -6.43 -3.10 22.59
CA SER A 357 -6.51 -1.69 22.95
C SER A 357 -7.93 -1.17 22.68
N PRO A 358 -8.57 -0.47 23.63
CA PRO A 358 -9.84 0.21 23.38
C PRO A 358 -9.71 1.29 22.31
N HIS A 359 -10.45 1.11 21.21
CA HIS A 359 -10.53 2.02 20.06
C HIS A 359 -11.89 1.84 19.33
N PRO A 360 -12.36 2.77 18.48
CA PRO A 360 -13.62 2.60 17.73
C PRO A 360 -13.64 1.38 16.79
N VAL A 361 -12.48 1.00 16.28
CA VAL A 361 -12.27 -0.18 15.42
C VAL A 361 -11.47 -1.25 16.15
N GLU A 362 -11.53 -2.50 15.66
CA GLU A 362 -10.76 -3.61 16.23
C GLU A 362 -9.27 -3.29 16.22
N THR A 363 -8.67 -3.14 17.41
CA THR A 363 -7.31 -2.61 17.55
C THR A 363 -6.47 -3.43 18.52
N THR A 364 -5.27 -3.79 18.09
CA THR A 364 -4.27 -4.43 18.94
C THR A 364 -2.95 -3.70 18.91
N ILE A 365 -2.38 -3.46 20.09
CA ILE A 365 -0.98 -3.05 20.25
C ILE A 365 -0.09 -4.29 20.28
N PHE A 366 1.20 -4.12 19.96
CA PHE A 366 2.14 -5.24 19.91
C PHE A 366 3.29 -5.10 20.89
N TYR A 367 3.63 -6.20 21.54
CA TYR A 367 4.90 -6.40 22.22
C TYR A 367 5.71 -7.44 21.47
N PHE A 368 6.96 -7.11 21.17
CA PHE A 368 7.93 -7.99 20.54
C PHE A 368 9.03 -8.30 21.55
N ARG A 369 9.53 -9.54 21.58
CA ARG A 369 10.71 -9.86 22.36
C ARG A 369 11.55 -10.95 21.72
N VAL A 370 12.83 -10.91 22.05
CA VAL A 370 13.82 -11.92 21.67
C VAL A 370 14.63 -12.28 22.91
N LEU A 371 14.76 -13.58 23.18
CA LEU A 371 15.59 -14.06 24.28
C LEU A 371 17.07 -13.83 23.93
N TRP A 372 17.80 -13.18 24.82
CA TRP A 372 19.23 -12.91 24.66
C TRP A 372 20.00 -13.13 25.96
N GLU A 373 21.31 -12.87 25.93
CA GLU A 373 22.14 -12.86 27.13
C GLU A 373 21.60 -11.85 28.14
N GLY A 374 21.39 -12.32 29.37
CA GLY A 374 20.83 -11.50 30.46
C GLY A 374 19.31 -11.30 30.39
N GLY A 375 18.61 -12.03 29.51
CA GLY A 375 17.15 -12.04 29.44
C GLY A 375 16.60 -11.48 28.13
N TYR A 376 15.32 -11.14 28.15
CA TYR A 376 14.64 -10.64 26.96
C TYR A 376 15.06 -9.22 26.60
N ARG A 377 15.18 -8.96 25.30
CA ARG A 377 15.16 -7.62 24.70
C ARG A 377 13.82 -7.42 24.02
N SER A 378 13.25 -6.23 24.13
CA SER A 378 11.83 -6.03 23.85
C SER A 378 11.52 -4.67 23.22
N TYR A 379 10.57 -4.69 22.29
CA TYR A 379 9.99 -3.51 21.67
C TYR A 379 8.48 -3.51 21.87
N ALA A 380 7.90 -2.36 22.19
CA ALA A 380 6.46 -2.18 22.30
C ALA A 380 5.98 -1.12 21.31
N HIS A 381 4.95 -1.45 20.55
CA HIS A 381 4.31 -0.58 19.56
C HIS A 381 2.85 -0.33 19.94
N LEU A 382 2.58 0.83 20.52
CA LEU A 382 1.27 1.26 21.01
C LEU A 382 0.70 2.31 20.06
N GLY A 383 0.22 1.86 18.89
CA GLY A 383 -0.52 2.70 17.94
C GLY A 383 -2.01 2.73 18.29
N ASP A 384 -2.66 3.88 18.08
CA ASP A 384 -4.09 4.09 18.27
C ASP A 384 -4.60 3.60 19.63
N ILE A 385 -3.97 4.11 20.69
CA ILE A 385 -4.39 3.83 22.06
C ILE A 385 -5.30 4.95 22.57
N ALA A 386 -6.36 4.65 23.30
CA ALA A 386 -7.10 5.71 24.00
C ALA A 386 -6.38 6.16 25.29
N SER A 387 -6.37 7.46 25.59
CA SER A 387 -5.86 7.98 26.86
C SER A 387 -6.61 7.46 28.08
N VAL A 388 -5.94 7.44 29.24
CA VAL A 388 -6.53 7.04 30.53
C VAL A 388 -7.77 7.87 30.86
N ASP A 389 -7.74 9.17 30.58
CA ASP A 389 -8.86 10.08 30.82
C ASP A 389 -10.08 9.78 29.95
N VAL A 390 -9.87 9.45 28.67
CA VAL A 390 -10.95 9.01 27.77
C VAL A 390 -11.56 7.72 28.29
N MET A 391 -10.72 6.70 28.54
CA MET A 391 -11.19 5.39 29.00
C MET A 391 -11.93 5.50 30.34
N ARG A 392 -11.44 6.33 31.27
CA ARG A 392 -12.08 6.55 32.58
C ARG A 392 -13.49 7.10 32.45
N LYS A 393 -13.74 8.01 31.49
CA LYS A 393 -15.07 8.58 31.20
C LYS A 393 -16.02 7.55 30.57
N MET A 394 -15.50 6.48 29.99
CA MET A 394 -16.28 5.40 29.37
C MET A 394 -16.66 4.28 30.34
N ILE A 395 -16.17 4.30 31.59
CA ILE A 395 -16.49 3.27 32.58
C ILE A 395 -18.00 3.30 32.87
N ALA A 396 -18.65 2.15 32.70
CA ALA A 396 -20.08 2.00 32.94
C ALA A 396 -20.42 0.64 33.59
N PRO A 397 -21.57 0.52 34.30
CA PRO A 397 -22.03 -0.76 34.84
C PRO A 397 -22.18 -1.82 33.74
N ASP A 398 -22.00 -3.11 34.07
CA ASP A 398 -22.02 -4.18 33.06
C ASP A 398 -23.34 -4.35 32.31
N ALA A 399 -24.45 -3.95 32.93
CA ALA A 399 -25.77 -3.94 32.30
C ALA A 399 -25.99 -2.75 31.33
N ALA A 400 -25.08 -1.77 31.30
CA ALA A 400 -25.21 -0.61 30.43
C ALA A 400 -24.95 -1.00 28.96
N PRO A 401 -25.74 -0.46 28.00
CA PRO A 401 -25.62 -0.83 26.59
C PRO A 401 -24.31 -0.37 25.94
N ALA A 402 -23.64 0.63 26.51
CA ALA A 402 -22.37 1.18 26.05
C ALA A 402 -21.46 1.46 27.24
N GLY A 403 -20.16 1.24 27.06
CA GLY A 403 -19.11 1.54 28.03
C GLY A 403 -18.06 0.44 28.12
N ILE A 404 -17.09 0.63 29.02
CA ILE A 404 -16.12 -0.39 29.40
C ILE A 404 -16.30 -0.76 30.88
N SER A 405 -15.98 -2.00 31.25
CA SER A 405 -15.98 -2.40 32.65
C SER A 405 -14.78 -1.83 33.39
N GLN A 406 -14.86 -1.73 34.72
CA GLN A 406 -13.71 -1.35 35.54
C GLN A 406 -12.55 -2.35 35.36
N ALA A 407 -12.86 -3.64 35.24
CA ALA A 407 -11.86 -4.69 35.03
C ALA A 407 -11.12 -4.52 33.69
N ARG A 408 -11.85 -4.16 32.62
CA ARG A 408 -11.26 -3.84 31.31
C ARG A 408 -10.34 -2.63 31.39
N PHE A 409 -10.81 -1.55 32.02
CA PHE A 409 -10.01 -0.35 32.24
C PHE A 409 -8.71 -0.67 32.99
N ASP A 410 -8.80 -1.34 34.14
CA ASP A 410 -7.63 -1.67 34.97
C ASP A 410 -6.65 -2.57 34.21
N ARG A 411 -7.18 -3.50 33.41
CA ARG A 411 -6.37 -4.37 32.56
C ARG A 411 -5.64 -3.60 31.48
N THR A 412 -6.34 -2.75 30.72
CA THR A 412 -5.74 -1.94 29.66
C THR A 412 -4.64 -1.03 30.21
N VAL A 413 -4.85 -0.38 31.37
CA VAL A 413 -3.81 0.46 31.99
C VAL A 413 -2.57 -0.36 32.37
N ARG A 414 -2.74 -1.58 32.91
CA ARG A 414 -1.62 -2.50 33.17
C ARG A 414 -0.91 -2.92 31.90
N ASP A 415 -1.66 -3.19 30.85
CA ASP A 415 -1.13 -3.64 29.57
C ASP A 415 -0.35 -2.52 28.85
N TYR A 416 -0.79 -1.26 28.95
CA TYR A 416 -0.05 -0.11 28.41
C TYR A 416 1.27 0.14 29.16
N THR A 417 1.28 -0.08 30.48
CA THR A 417 2.43 0.18 31.35
C THR A 417 3.41 -1.00 31.44
N GLN A 418 3.18 -2.08 30.69
CA GLN A 418 4.11 -3.21 30.60
C GLN A 418 5.48 -2.70 30.10
N LYS A 419 6.55 -3.00 30.86
CA LYS A 419 7.91 -2.54 30.56
C LYS A 419 8.42 -3.10 29.24
N ALA A 420 9.12 -2.27 28.46
CA ALA A 420 9.91 -2.65 27.29
C ALA A 420 11.28 -1.96 27.27
N ASP A 421 12.22 -2.41 26.43
CA ASP A 421 13.48 -1.69 26.24
C ASP A 421 13.25 -0.41 25.42
N VAL A 422 12.48 -0.51 24.35
CA VAL A 422 11.98 0.62 23.55
C VAL A 422 10.46 0.53 23.46
N LYS A 423 9.77 1.64 23.70
CA LYS A 423 8.31 1.74 23.59
C LYS A 423 7.92 2.94 22.73
N LYS A 424 7.18 2.70 21.66
CA LYS A 424 6.61 3.73 20.80
C LYS A 424 5.12 3.89 21.11
N ILE A 425 4.68 5.13 21.30
CA ILE A 425 3.43 5.48 21.96
C ILE A 425 2.69 6.53 21.13
N ASP A 426 1.44 6.24 20.81
CA ASP A 426 0.50 7.23 20.29
C ASP A 426 0.13 8.26 21.37
N ILE A 427 0.29 9.55 21.03
CA ILE A 427 -0.06 10.72 21.85
C ILE A 427 -0.94 11.73 21.10
N GLY A 428 -1.68 11.28 20.09
CA GLY A 428 -2.53 12.12 19.23
C GLY A 428 -3.62 12.88 19.98
N GLY A 429 -4.00 12.40 21.17
CA GLY A 429 -5.01 13.03 22.04
C GLY A 429 -6.44 12.96 21.50
N GLY A 430 -7.21 14.02 21.75
CA GLY A 430 -8.61 14.06 21.33
C GLY A 430 -9.48 13.01 22.04
N LEU A 431 -10.41 12.40 21.29
CA LEU A 431 -11.41 11.48 21.84
C LEU A 431 -11.05 10.01 21.70
N ILE A 432 -10.02 9.68 20.91
CA ILE A 432 -9.69 8.31 20.52
C ILE A 432 -8.21 7.97 20.62
N HIS A 433 -7.32 8.95 20.83
CA HIS A 433 -5.87 8.72 20.92
C HIS A 433 -5.30 8.98 22.33
N GLY A 434 -4.01 8.66 22.48
CA GLY A 434 -3.31 8.60 23.75
C GLY A 434 -2.84 9.96 24.23
N ALA A 435 -2.28 9.99 25.44
CA ALA A 435 -1.64 11.16 26.02
C ALA A 435 -0.29 10.81 26.63
N ALA A 436 0.74 11.61 26.35
CA ALA A 436 2.08 11.34 26.89
C ALA A 436 2.11 11.29 28.42
N ALA A 437 1.29 12.13 29.08
CA ALA A 437 1.20 12.23 30.53
C ALA A 437 0.87 10.89 31.22
N ASP A 438 0.14 9.99 30.53
CA ASP A 438 -0.21 8.66 31.04
C ASP A 438 1.02 7.77 31.23
N PHE A 439 2.16 8.14 30.62
CA PHE A 439 3.41 7.39 30.62
C PHE A 439 4.55 8.10 31.38
N ALA A 440 4.28 9.18 32.11
CA ALA A 440 5.30 9.91 32.87
C ALA A 440 6.03 9.05 33.93
N GLY A 441 5.37 7.99 34.43
CA GLY A 441 5.95 7.02 35.36
C GLY A 441 6.33 5.68 34.73
N ASP A 442 6.34 5.56 33.39
CA ASP A 442 6.67 4.31 32.71
C ASP A 442 8.13 3.90 32.97
N THR A 443 8.36 2.61 33.16
CA THR A 443 9.67 2.06 33.55
C THR A 443 10.47 1.48 32.38
N SER A 444 10.00 1.69 31.15
CA SER A 444 10.69 1.28 29.93
C SER A 444 11.99 2.05 29.71
N GLY A 445 12.93 1.49 28.94
CA GLY A 445 14.24 2.10 28.71
C GLY A 445 14.16 3.41 27.94
N LYS A 446 13.45 3.41 26.81
CA LYS A 446 13.24 4.57 25.94
C LYS A 446 11.78 4.69 25.53
N LEU A 447 11.22 5.90 25.66
CA LEU A 447 9.87 6.24 25.21
C LEU A 447 9.93 7.11 23.96
N ILE A 448 9.24 6.67 22.93
CA ILE A 448 9.09 7.39 21.66
C ILE A 448 7.65 7.86 21.53
N LEU A 449 7.45 9.17 21.51
CA LEU A 449 6.15 9.80 21.38
C LEU A 449 5.84 10.04 19.90
N ALA A 450 4.70 9.56 19.42
CA ALA A 450 4.33 9.51 18.01
C ALA A 450 2.83 9.72 17.80
N HIS A 451 2.38 9.60 16.56
CA HIS A 451 0.99 9.79 16.12
C HIS A 451 0.50 11.22 16.39
N THR A 452 1.31 12.21 16.00
CA THR A 452 0.90 13.61 16.14
C THR A 452 1.54 14.47 15.06
N SER A 453 0.78 15.41 14.49
CA SER A 453 1.25 16.38 13.49
C SER A 453 1.92 17.62 14.10
N ARG A 454 1.68 17.91 15.38
CA ARG A 454 2.28 19.06 16.08
C ARG A 454 3.65 18.75 16.63
N ARG A 455 4.38 19.80 16.99
CA ARG A 455 5.59 19.67 17.80
C ARG A 455 5.22 19.24 19.21
N LEU A 456 6.10 18.42 19.81
CA LEU A 456 5.99 18.03 21.21
C LEU A 456 6.16 19.26 22.12
N THR A 457 5.34 19.33 23.17
CA THR A 457 5.43 20.35 24.23
C THR A 457 6.67 20.13 25.10
N GLU A 458 6.99 21.09 25.98
CA GLU A 458 8.09 20.92 26.93
C GLU A 458 7.86 19.74 27.89
N ASP A 459 6.64 19.61 28.41
CA ASP A 459 6.26 18.53 29.32
C ASP A 459 6.34 17.16 28.63
N GLU A 460 5.89 17.06 27.37
CA GLU A 460 5.99 15.83 26.59
C GLU A 460 7.45 15.44 26.32
N ARG A 461 8.29 16.42 25.97
CA ARG A 461 9.73 16.18 25.76
C ARG A 461 10.46 15.75 27.03
N ALA A 462 9.93 16.07 28.21
CA ALA A 462 10.45 15.59 29.48
C ALA A 462 10.09 14.12 29.74
N ILE A 463 9.03 13.60 29.12
CA ILE A 463 8.57 12.21 29.24
C ILE A 463 9.26 11.31 28.20
N GLY A 464 9.34 11.75 26.95
CA GLY A 464 9.90 10.96 25.86
C GLY A 464 10.35 11.81 24.68
N SER A 465 10.87 11.15 23.65
CA SER A 465 11.38 11.83 22.45
C SER A 465 10.55 11.50 21.21
N GLY A 466 10.52 12.38 20.21
CA GLY A 466 10.15 11.96 18.85
C GLY A 466 11.21 11.04 18.25
N ALA A 467 10.89 10.40 17.11
CA ALA A 467 11.85 9.60 16.36
C ALA A 467 11.82 10.03 14.89
N PRO A 468 12.82 10.82 14.43
CA PRO A 468 12.93 11.18 13.03
C PRO A 468 12.92 9.95 12.12
N PHE A 469 12.45 10.14 10.88
CA PHE A 469 12.45 9.11 9.87
C PHE A 469 13.82 8.40 9.76
N GLY A 470 13.79 7.06 9.74
CA GLY A 470 14.99 6.25 9.60
C GLY A 470 15.86 6.15 10.86
N THR A 471 15.38 6.63 12.01
CA THR A 471 16.03 6.39 13.31
C THR A 471 16.04 4.88 13.61
N VAL A 472 17.18 4.38 14.07
CA VAL A 472 17.44 2.96 14.30
C VAL A 472 17.72 2.72 15.78
N GLU A 473 17.02 1.76 16.38
CA GLU A 473 17.26 1.25 17.72
C GLU A 473 17.76 -0.19 17.63
N VAL A 474 19.06 -0.40 17.87
CA VAL A 474 19.66 -1.74 17.88
C VAL A 474 19.48 -2.33 19.28
N LEU A 475 18.63 -3.35 19.40
CA LEU A 475 18.35 -4.03 20.66
C LEU A 475 19.31 -5.22 20.87
N ILE A 476 19.72 -5.87 19.77
CA ILE A 476 20.74 -6.91 19.74
C ILE A 476 21.59 -6.71 18.49
N GLU A 477 22.89 -6.50 18.69
CA GLU A 477 23.88 -6.36 17.61
C GLU A 477 24.08 -7.69 16.86
N GLY A 478 24.24 -7.60 15.53
CA GLY A 478 24.53 -8.75 14.68
C GLY A 478 26.03 -8.89 14.40
N ILE A 479 26.53 -10.13 14.39
CA ILE A 479 27.92 -10.45 14.00
C ILE A 479 27.97 -11.08 12.58
N SER A 480 26.83 -11.58 12.07
CA SER A 480 26.75 -12.32 10.80
C SER A 480 26.71 -11.43 9.57
N ASP A 481 27.44 -11.81 8.51
CA ASP A 481 27.37 -11.18 7.17
C ASP A 481 26.09 -11.59 6.41
N GLU A 482 24.99 -10.93 6.75
CA GLU A 482 23.67 -11.23 6.22
C GLU A 482 23.58 -10.97 4.69
N LEU A 483 24.30 -9.98 4.18
CA LEU A 483 24.31 -9.70 2.74
C LEU A 483 24.92 -10.85 1.94
N ARG A 484 26.02 -11.45 2.42
CA ARG A 484 26.59 -12.64 1.78
C ARG A 484 25.68 -13.85 1.89
N ARG A 485 24.99 -14.03 3.02
CA ARG A 485 24.01 -15.11 3.16
C ARG A 485 22.91 -15.00 2.11
N ARG A 486 22.37 -13.80 1.92
CA ARG A 486 21.37 -13.51 0.87
C ARG A 486 21.90 -13.71 -0.54
N ALA A 487 23.10 -13.20 -0.83
CA ALA A 487 23.74 -13.39 -2.13
C ALA A 487 23.91 -14.89 -2.47
N PHE A 488 24.32 -15.71 -1.49
CA PHE A 488 24.42 -17.16 -1.67
C PHE A 488 23.05 -17.79 -1.98
N GLY A 489 22.01 -17.38 -1.25
CA GLY A 489 20.63 -17.80 -1.50
C GLY A 489 20.19 -17.50 -2.93
N TYR A 490 20.32 -16.24 -3.37
CA TYR A 490 19.95 -15.83 -4.72
C TYR A 490 20.72 -16.61 -5.79
N LEU A 491 22.05 -16.72 -5.69
CA LEU A 491 22.84 -17.44 -6.69
C LEU A 491 22.46 -18.92 -6.76
N ARG A 492 22.17 -19.57 -5.63
CA ARG A 492 21.70 -20.95 -5.61
C ARG A 492 20.33 -21.08 -6.29
N ASP A 493 19.44 -20.11 -6.08
CA ASP A 493 18.09 -20.15 -6.64
C ASP A 493 18.09 -19.84 -8.16
N TYR A 494 18.99 -18.99 -8.66
CA TYR A 494 19.23 -18.79 -10.10
C TYR A 494 19.84 -20.03 -10.77
N PHE A 495 20.70 -20.74 -10.06
CA PHE A 495 21.51 -21.83 -10.61
C PHE A 495 21.36 -23.13 -9.80
N PRO A 496 20.15 -23.71 -9.72
CA PRO A 496 19.86 -24.84 -8.83
C PRO A 496 20.66 -26.11 -9.18
N GLU A 497 20.94 -26.32 -10.48
CA GLU A 497 21.68 -27.47 -10.98
C GLU A 497 23.21 -27.30 -10.89
N VAL A 498 23.70 -26.10 -10.54
CA VAL A 498 25.13 -25.83 -10.48
C VAL A 498 25.71 -26.34 -9.16
N PRO A 499 26.85 -27.07 -9.18
CA PRO A 499 27.49 -27.54 -7.95
C PRO A 499 27.81 -26.41 -6.97
N ILE A 500 27.50 -26.61 -5.69
CA ILE A 500 27.66 -25.60 -4.62
C ILE A 500 29.06 -24.98 -4.57
N HIS A 501 30.12 -25.74 -4.85
CA HIS A 501 31.49 -25.22 -4.83
C HIS A 501 31.74 -24.13 -5.90
N ARG A 502 31.02 -24.16 -7.03
CA ARG A 502 31.05 -23.11 -8.06
C ARG A 502 30.30 -21.86 -7.60
N ILE A 503 29.16 -22.01 -6.95
CA ILE A 503 28.43 -20.89 -6.33
C ILE A 503 29.31 -20.21 -5.27
N ARG A 504 29.99 -20.99 -4.42
CA ARG A 504 30.95 -20.48 -3.43
C ARG A 504 32.13 -19.73 -4.06
N HIS A 505 32.52 -20.05 -5.29
CA HIS A 505 33.55 -19.30 -6.00
C HIS A 505 33.07 -17.86 -6.30
N LEU A 506 31.82 -17.68 -6.72
CA LEU A 506 31.21 -16.36 -6.92
C LEU A 506 31.08 -15.56 -5.61
N MET A 507 30.90 -16.25 -4.47
CA MET A 507 30.74 -15.60 -3.17
C MET A 507 31.94 -14.79 -2.68
N ASN A 508 33.13 -14.99 -3.26
CA ASN A 508 34.32 -14.21 -2.93
C ASN A 508 34.35 -12.82 -3.58
N ASN A 509 33.35 -12.49 -4.41
CA ASN A 509 33.24 -11.18 -5.02
C ASN A 509 32.93 -10.08 -3.99
N ARG A 510 33.22 -8.83 -4.40
CA ARG A 510 33.00 -7.64 -3.57
C ARG A 510 31.52 -7.27 -3.55
N ILE A 511 31.03 -6.93 -2.37
CA ILE A 511 29.76 -6.23 -2.20
C ILE A 511 30.05 -4.74 -2.18
N LEU A 512 29.37 -3.99 -3.04
CA LEU A 512 29.49 -2.56 -3.18
C LEU A 512 28.28 -1.88 -2.55
N VAL A 513 28.51 -0.71 -1.97
CA VAL A 513 27.45 0.25 -1.61
C VAL A 513 27.42 1.30 -2.70
N LEU A 514 26.27 1.46 -3.34
CA LEU A 514 26.01 2.41 -4.40
C LEU A 514 25.06 3.47 -3.86
N ASN A 515 25.44 4.73 -4.01
CA ASN A 515 24.61 5.85 -3.56
C ASN A 515 23.36 5.99 -4.46
N PRO A 516 22.28 6.59 -3.94
CA PRO A 516 21.16 7.02 -4.77
C PRO A 516 21.64 7.82 -5.99
N GLU A 517 20.93 7.66 -7.10
CA GLU A 517 21.17 8.28 -8.41
C GLU A 517 22.42 7.82 -9.16
N VAL A 518 23.27 6.97 -8.58
CA VAL A 518 24.43 6.40 -9.28
C VAL A 518 23.96 5.50 -10.42
N ILE A 519 24.55 5.66 -11.60
CA ILE A 519 24.33 4.77 -12.75
C ILE A 519 25.26 3.57 -12.61
N LEU A 520 24.67 2.37 -12.54
CA LEU A 520 25.37 1.09 -12.48
C LEU A 520 25.86 0.69 -13.88
N ILE A 521 24.98 0.82 -14.87
CA ILE A 521 25.22 0.47 -16.28
C ILE A 521 24.54 1.54 -17.13
N ARG A 522 25.21 2.00 -18.18
CA ARG A 522 24.69 3.04 -19.09
C ARG A 522 24.39 2.46 -20.46
N GLU A 523 23.23 2.80 -21.00
CA GLU A 523 22.83 2.47 -22.37
C GLU A 523 23.91 2.88 -23.38
N GLY A 524 24.18 2.02 -24.36
CA GLY A 524 25.18 2.23 -25.40
C GLY A 524 26.63 2.00 -24.98
N GLN A 525 26.91 1.71 -23.71
CA GLN A 525 28.26 1.39 -23.23
C GLN A 525 28.49 -0.12 -23.10
N PRO A 526 29.73 -0.61 -23.34
CA PRO A 526 30.06 -2.01 -23.08
C PRO A 526 29.93 -2.33 -21.59
N VAL A 527 29.42 -3.52 -21.27
CA VAL A 527 29.21 -3.96 -19.89
C VAL A 527 30.37 -4.85 -19.45
N SER A 528 31.21 -4.34 -18.54
CA SER A 528 32.34 -5.08 -17.93
C SER A 528 31.98 -5.79 -16.64
N ASP A 529 30.88 -5.37 -16.00
CA ASP A 529 30.52 -5.78 -14.67
C ASP A 529 29.01 -6.07 -14.60
N ILE A 530 28.70 -7.22 -14.02
CA ILE A 530 27.34 -7.65 -13.72
C ILE A 530 27.09 -7.37 -12.24
N TYR A 531 25.87 -7.00 -11.89
CA TYR A 531 25.52 -6.73 -10.49
C TYR A 531 24.34 -7.60 -10.06
N LEU A 532 24.52 -8.34 -8.97
CA LEU A 532 23.43 -8.97 -8.23
C LEU A 532 23.00 -8.04 -7.11
N ILE A 533 21.78 -7.52 -7.19
CA ILE A 533 21.20 -6.60 -6.20
C ILE A 533 20.87 -7.39 -4.92
N LEU A 534 21.41 -6.97 -3.78
CA LEU A 534 21.22 -7.62 -2.47
C LEU A 534 20.28 -6.84 -1.55
N SER A 535 20.26 -5.52 -1.66
CA SER A 535 19.36 -4.63 -0.93
C SER A 535 19.14 -3.36 -1.74
N GLY A 536 17.96 -2.74 -1.57
CA GLY A 536 17.62 -1.47 -2.20
C GLY A 536 16.94 -1.64 -3.55
N THR A 537 16.80 -0.53 -4.28
CA THR A 537 16.02 -0.48 -5.52
C THR A 537 16.81 0.19 -6.63
N VAL A 538 16.78 -0.43 -7.81
CA VAL A 538 17.37 0.08 -9.06
C VAL A 538 16.26 0.34 -10.05
N GLU A 539 16.31 1.46 -10.77
CA GLU A 539 15.47 1.71 -11.93
C GLU A 539 16.20 1.31 -13.23
N MET A 540 15.46 0.72 -14.15
CA MET A 540 15.87 0.45 -15.52
C MET A 540 15.17 1.43 -16.46
N LEU A 541 15.94 2.13 -17.27
CA LEU A 541 15.51 3.20 -18.17
C LEU A 541 15.89 2.84 -19.62
N ARG A 542 14.98 3.11 -20.56
CA ARG A 542 15.22 2.98 -22.01
C ARG A 542 15.01 4.32 -22.70
N THR A 543 15.99 4.77 -23.48
CA THR A 543 15.87 6.04 -24.21
C THR A 543 14.68 5.99 -25.17
N GLY A 544 13.83 7.03 -25.13
CA GLY A 544 12.65 7.14 -26.00
C GLY A 544 11.43 6.31 -25.58
N VAL A 545 11.53 5.51 -24.50
CA VAL A 545 10.40 4.77 -23.92
C VAL A 545 9.97 5.46 -22.61
N PRO A 546 8.73 5.96 -22.51
CA PRO A 546 8.23 6.58 -21.28
C PRO A 546 8.17 5.57 -20.12
N GLY A 547 8.59 6.01 -18.93
CA GLY A 547 8.55 5.22 -17.69
C GLY A 547 9.88 4.57 -17.33
N SER A 548 9.88 3.86 -16.21
CA SER A 548 11.05 3.16 -15.65
C SER A 548 10.61 1.87 -14.97
N HIS A 549 11.41 0.82 -15.05
CA HIS A 549 11.14 -0.44 -14.34
C HIS A 549 11.91 -0.54 -13.04
N ARG A 550 11.24 -0.86 -11.95
CA ARG A 550 11.90 -1.02 -10.65
C ARG A 550 12.35 -2.47 -10.44
N LEU A 551 13.64 -2.62 -10.15
CA LEU A 551 14.31 -3.86 -9.83
C LEU A 551 14.66 -3.87 -8.35
N SER A 552 14.23 -4.93 -7.66
CA SER A 552 14.49 -5.13 -6.22
C SER A 552 15.61 -6.16 -5.99
N ALA A 553 15.94 -6.39 -4.71
CA ALA A 553 16.85 -7.45 -4.29
C ALA A 553 16.54 -8.81 -4.95
N GLY A 554 17.60 -9.54 -5.30
CA GLY A 554 17.56 -10.75 -6.10
C GLY A 554 17.68 -10.51 -7.61
N SER A 555 17.65 -9.27 -8.10
CA SER A 555 17.79 -9.01 -9.54
C SER A 555 19.25 -9.04 -10.00
N ILE A 556 19.54 -9.66 -11.15
CA ILE A 556 20.83 -9.56 -11.83
C ILE A 556 20.71 -8.54 -12.97
N VAL A 557 21.64 -7.58 -13.04
CA VAL A 557 21.66 -6.53 -14.08
C VAL A 557 22.96 -6.58 -14.88
N GLY A 558 22.85 -6.37 -16.20
CA GLY A 558 23.99 -6.39 -17.13
C GLY A 558 24.39 -7.76 -17.67
N GLU A 559 23.73 -8.83 -17.23
CA GLU A 559 24.09 -10.23 -17.57
C GLU A 559 24.20 -10.46 -19.08
N THR A 560 23.12 -10.22 -19.82
CA THR A 560 23.06 -10.55 -21.26
C THR A 560 24.07 -9.75 -22.08
N SER A 561 24.11 -8.43 -21.90
CA SER A 561 25.06 -7.57 -22.62
C SER A 561 26.52 -7.94 -22.29
N SER A 562 26.80 -8.28 -21.03
CA SER A 562 28.12 -8.74 -20.60
C SER A 562 28.49 -10.09 -21.24
N LEU A 563 27.59 -11.08 -21.23
CA LEU A 563 27.86 -12.40 -21.80
C LEU A 563 28.11 -12.36 -23.32
N LEU A 564 27.38 -11.48 -24.04
CA LEU A 564 27.49 -11.34 -25.49
C LEU A 564 28.57 -10.35 -25.95
N GLY A 565 29.24 -9.66 -25.01
CA GLY A 565 30.19 -8.59 -25.34
C GLY A 565 29.55 -7.42 -26.08
N MET A 566 28.25 -7.19 -25.85
CA MET A 566 27.47 -6.13 -26.49
C MET A 566 27.41 -4.88 -25.61
N ALA A 567 27.05 -3.75 -26.22
CA ALA A 567 26.64 -2.57 -25.46
C ALA A 567 25.33 -2.85 -24.67
N ALA A 568 25.13 -2.14 -23.56
CA ALA A 568 23.89 -2.17 -22.81
C ALA A 568 22.74 -1.57 -23.62
N ASN A 569 21.58 -2.23 -23.59
CA ASN A 569 20.34 -1.74 -24.19
C ASN A 569 19.59 -0.74 -23.28
N GLU A 570 19.92 -0.72 -21.99
CA GLU A 570 19.25 0.09 -20.97
C GLU A 570 20.26 0.77 -20.04
N THR A 571 19.80 1.83 -19.40
CA THR A 571 20.50 2.46 -18.28
C THR A 571 19.91 1.97 -16.96
N TYR A 572 20.76 1.53 -16.04
CA TYR A 572 20.40 1.07 -14.70
C TYR A 572 20.89 2.07 -13.67
N ARG A 573 20.00 2.64 -12.87
CA ARG A 573 20.31 3.71 -11.91
C ARG A 573 19.77 3.37 -10.53
N ALA A 574 20.53 3.65 -9.48
CA ALA A 574 20.08 3.42 -8.11
C ALA A 574 18.98 4.43 -7.72
N LEU A 575 17.83 3.95 -7.26
CA LEU A 575 16.76 4.80 -6.70
C LEU A 575 16.94 5.07 -5.21
N SER A 576 17.74 4.25 -4.54
CA SER A 576 18.06 4.34 -3.12
C SER A 576 19.50 3.92 -2.88
N PHE A 577 19.91 3.81 -1.62
CA PHE A 577 21.15 3.09 -1.32
C PHE A 577 21.01 1.63 -1.76
N VAL A 578 21.86 1.21 -2.69
CA VAL A 578 21.86 -0.15 -3.23
C VAL A 578 23.10 -0.87 -2.75
N GLN A 579 22.90 -2.05 -2.17
CA GLN A 579 23.98 -2.97 -1.87
C GLN A 579 23.96 -4.09 -2.90
N ALA A 580 25.05 -4.25 -3.66
CA ALA A 580 25.09 -5.21 -4.76
C ALA A 580 26.41 -5.99 -4.79
N MET A 581 26.34 -7.28 -5.08
CA MET A 581 27.51 -8.09 -5.37
C MET A 581 27.96 -7.83 -6.81
N ARG A 582 29.18 -7.34 -6.98
CA ARG A 582 29.80 -7.11 -8.29
C ARG A 582 30.38 -8.43 -8.82
N LEU A 583 29.91 -8.87 -9.97
CA LEU A 583 30.37 -10.07 -10.66
C LEU A 583 31.14 -9.63 -11.93
N PRO A 584 32.48 -9.72 -11.94
CA PRO A 584 33.28 -9.40 -13.12
C PRO A 584 32.90 -10.27 -14.31
N GLN A 585 32.86 -9.68 -15.52
CA GLN A 585 32.46 -10.35 -16.76
C GLN A 585 33.23 -11.65 -17.02
N ASP A 586 34.55 -11.64 -16.86
CA ASP A 586 35.44 -12.78 -17.11
C ASP A 586 35.14 -13.97 -16.19
N LEU A 587 34.99 -13.69 -14.89
CA LEU A 587 34.66 -14.69 -13.87
C LEU A 587 33.24 -15.24 -14.05
N TYR A 588 32.28 -14.38 -14.41
CA TYR A 588 30.92 -14.82 -14.69
C TYR A 588 30.82 -15.65 -15.97
N LEU A 589 31.55 -15.27 -17.02
CA LEU A 589 31.58 -16.01 -18.29
C LEU A 589 32.17 -17.41 -18.11
N ASP A 590 33.25 -17.56 -17.31
CA ASP A 590 33.81 -18.87 -16.96
C ASP A 590 32.78 -19.73 -16.20
N PHE A 591 32.07 -19.12 -15.23
CA PHE A 591 31.02 -19.79 -14.46
C PHE A 591 29.88 -20.31 -15.36
N VAL A 592 29.35 -19.47 -16.24
CA VAL A 592 28.21 -19.82 -17.12
C VAL A 592 28.62 -20.85 -18.19
N SER A 593 29.81 -20.70 -18.77
CA SER A 593 30.31 -21.57 -19.84
C SER A 593 30.61 -22.99 -19.34
N ARG A 594 31.23 -23.13 -18.17
CA ARG A 594 31.52 -24.44 -17.57
C ARG A 594 30.30 -25.16 -17.02
N SER A 595 29.22 -24.44 -16.76
CA SER A 595 27.95 -24.98 -16.28
C SER A 595 26.96 -25.31 -17.41
N ALA A 596 27.36 -25.16 -18.68
CA ALA A 596 26.50 -25.33 -19.86
C ALA A 596 25.23 -24.45 -19.89
N LEU A 597 25.21 -23.35 -19.11
CA LEU A 597 24.09 -22.42 -18.99
C LEU A 597 24.09 -21.33 -20.07
N TYR A 598 25.22 -21.14 -20.75
CA TYR A 598 25.40 -20.05 -21.72
C TYR A 598 24.34 -20.06 -22.81
N ARG A 599 24.10 -21.23 -23.42
CA ARG A 599 23.16 -21.37 -24.52
C ARG A 599 21.74 -21.03 -24.08
N GLU A 600 21.32 -21.53 -22.92
CA GLU A 600 19.98 -21.30 -22.38
C GLU A 600 19.72 -19.80 -22.10
N ILE A 601 20.67 -19.11 -21.48
CA ILE A 601 20.55 -17.67 -21.16
C ILE A 601 20.47 -16.83 -22.44
N VAL A 602 21.22 -17.21 -23.49
CA VAL A 602 21.23 -16.48 -24.75
C VAL A 602 19.97 -16.79 -25.59
N GLU A 603 19.51 -18.03 -25.63
CA GLU A 603 18.35 -18.45 -26.42
C GLU A 603 17.02 -17.91 -25.87
N SER A 604 16.91 -17.71 -24.54
CA SER A 604 15.70 -17.20 -23.87
C SER A 604 15.62 -15.66 -23.79
N ARG A 605 16.61 -14.96 -24.35
CA ARG A 605 16.76 -13.51 -24.24
C ARG A 605 15.56 -12.75 -24.81
N ASP A 606 15.17 -13.07 -26.04
CA ASP A 606 14.16 -12.31 -26.77
C ASP A 606 12.79 -12.43 -26.09
N GLU A 607 12.46 -13.65 -25.63
CA GLU A 607 11.28 -13.93 -24.80
C GLU A 607 11.28 -13.10 -23.51
N LEU A 608 12.42 -13.08 -22.80
CA LEU A 608 12.55 -12.37 -21.53
C LEU A 608 12.44 -10.86 -21.71
N GLU A 609 13.15 -10.30 -22.68
CA GLU A 609 13.08 -8.87 -23.01
C GLU A 609 11.67 -8.48 -23.45
N PHE A 610 10.99 -9.35 -24.22
CA PHE A 610 9.61 -9.14 -24.62
C PHE A 610 8.67 -9.12 -23.41
N LEU A 611 8.66 -10.17 -22.56
CA LEU A 611 7.77 -10.24 -21.40
C LEU A 611 7.98 -9.05 -20.48
N ARG A 612 9.24 -8.70 -20.20
CA ARG A 612 9.60 -7.52 -19.40
C ARG A 612 9.08 -6.21 -19.99
N SER A 613 8.99 -6.09 -21.32
CA SER A 613 8.45 -4.89 -21.96
C SER A 613 6.92 -4.74 -21.82
N THR A 614 6.23 -5.83 -21.44
CA THR A 614 4.77 -5.82 -21.28
C THR A 614 4.36 -5.24 -19.92
N TRP A 615 3.21 -4.59 -19.88
CA TRP A 615 2.70 -3.96 -18.65
C TRP A 615 2.54 -4.94 -17.47
N LEU A 616 2.14 -6.18 -17.73
CA LEU A 616 1.94 -7.20 -16.70
C LEU A 616 3.25 -7.55 -15.97
N PHE A 617 4.34 -7.75 -16.71
CA PHE A 617 5.59 -8.26 -16.14
C PHE A 617 6.72 -7.22 -16.03
N ALA A 618 6.45 -5.98 -16.42
CA ALA A 618 7.37 -4.85 -16.36
C ALA A 618 7.90 -4.52 -14.96
N ASP A 619 6.99 -4.43 -13.99
CA ASP A 619 7.28 -3.93 -12.65
C ASP A 619 6.92 -4.96 -11.58
N GLY A 620 7.76 -5.05 -10.54
CA GLY A 620 7.55 -5.93 -9.40
C GLY A 620 7.98 -7.39 -9.63
N VAL A 621 8.13 -7.82 -10.88
CA VAL A 621 8.55 -9.17 -11.25
C VAL A 621 10.08 -9.26 -11.31
N SER A 622 10.67 -10.10 -10.45
CA SER A 622 12.12 -10.31 -10.47
C SER A 622 12.58 -11.02 -11.74
N CYS A 623 13.88 -10.87 -12.07
CA CYS A 623 14.48 -11.57 -13.20
C CYS A 623 14.37 -13.11 -13.04
N MET A 624 14.49 -13.60 -11.81
CA MET A 624 14.33 -15.02 -11.48
C MET A 624 12.92 -15.53 -11.84
N THR A 625 11.89 -14.78 -11.45
CA THR A 625 10.50 -15.10 -11.81
C THR A 625 10.29 -15.05 -13.32
N LEU A 626 10.84 -14.05 -14.02
CA LEU A 626 10.78 -13.96 -15.49
C LEU A 626 11.44 -15.15 -16.18
N ASN A 627 12.63 -15.56 -15.75
CA ASN A 627 13.32 -16.74 -16.30
C ASN A 627 12.47 -18.00 -16.15
N ARG A 628 11.84 -18.18 -14.98
CA ARG A 628 10.90 -19.28 -14.76
C ARG A 628 9.69 -19.20 -15.69
N LEU A 629 9.10 -18.01 -15.87
CA LEU A 629 7.98 -17.81 -16.78
C LEU A 629 8.34 -18.16 -18.22
N VAL A 630 9.51 -17.72 -18.71
CA VAL A 630 9.96 -18.00 -20.08
C VAL A 630 10.11 -19.50 -20.33
N ARG A 631 10.64 -20.26 -19.38
CA ARG A 631 10.79 -21.74 -19.50
C ARG A 631 9.46 -22.47 -19.65
N GLU A 632 8.38 -21.94 -19.05
CA GLU A 632 7.04 -22.54 -19.05
C GLU A 632 6.14 -21.94 -20.14
N THR A 633 6.61 -20.93 -20.87
CA THR A 633 5.82 -20.21 -21.86
C THR A 633 5.90 -20.89 -23.22
N GLU A 634 4.75 -21.13 -23.85
CA GLU A 634 4.68 -21.72 -25.19
C GLU A 634 4.33 -20.68 -26.27
N PRO A 635 4.95 -20.71 -27.46
CA PRO A 635 4.53 -19.86 -28.56
C PRO A 635 3.18 -20.35 -29.15
N GLY A 636 2.37 -19.40 -29.60
CA GLY A 636 1.08 -19.66 -30.25
C GLY A 636 0.82 -18.70 -31.42
N THR A 637 -0.06 -19.10 -32.34
CA THR A 637 -0.46 -18.30 -33.49
C THR A 637 -1.97 -18.31 -33.70
N LEU A 638 -2.50 -17.20 -34.21
CA LEU A 638 -3.87 -17.10 -34.72
C LEU A 638 -3.81 -16.58 -36.16
N ALA A 639 -4.49 -17.28 -37.05
CA ALA A 639 -4.68 -16.81 -38.42
C ALA A 639 -5.58 -15.56 -38.43
N GLN A 640 -5.47 -14.76 -39.50
CA GLN A 640 -6.38 -13.64 -39.71
C GLN A 640 -7.85 -14.12 -39.69
N ASP A 641 -8.72 -13.32 -39.09
CA ASP A 641 -10.15 -13.56 -38.89
C ASP A 641 -10.49 -14.79 -38.03
N ALA A 642 -9.50 -15.46 -37.46
CA ALA A 642 -9.74 -16.51 -36.47
C ALA A 642 -10.41 -15.91 -35.22
N LEU A 643 -11.39 -16.65 -34.72
CA LEU A 643 -12.11 -16.34 -33.49
C LEU A 643 -11.65 -17.27 -32.38
N LEU A 644 -11.39 -16.70 -31.22
CA LEU A 644 -10.98 -17.42 -30.03
C LEU A 644 -11.75 -16.89 -28.81
N ALA A 645 -12.30 -17.80 -28.01
CA ALA A 645 -12.77 -17.45 -26.67
C ALA A 645 -11.55 -17.34 -25.73
N PRO A 646 -11.50 -16.35 -24.82
CA PRO A 646 -10.43 -16.27 -23.84
C PRO A 646 -10.24 -17.61 -23.09
N PRO A 647 -9.02 -18.18 -23.07
CA PRO A 647 -8.79 -19.45 -22.41
C PRO A 647 -8.87 -19.33 -20.88
N GLU A 648 -9.31 -20.40 -20.21
CA GLU A 648 -9.47 -20.44 -18.75
C GLU A 648 -8.13 -20.59 -18.02
N GLN A 649 -7.23 -21.43 -18.55
CA GLN A 649 -6.00 -21.88 -17.87
C GLN A 649 -4.71 -21.27 -18.44
N ASP A 650 -4.83 -20.40 -19.44
CA ASP A 650 -3.68 -19.73 -20.07
C ASP A 650 -3.92 -18.23 -20.13
N LEU A 651 -2.86 -17.46 -19.92
CA LEU A 651 -2.80 -16.07 -20.28
C LEU A 651 -2.12 -15.95 -21.65
N LEU A 652 -2.79 -15.30 -22.59
CA LEU A 652 -2.26 -15.04 -23.93
C LEU A 652 -1.72 -13.61 -23.99
N VAL A 653 -0.46 -13.47 -24.38
CA VAL A 653 0.23 -12.17 -24.51
C VAL A 653 0.66 -11.97 -25.97
N LEU A 654 0.16 -10.93 -26.63
CA LEU A 654 0.39 -10.69 -28.05
C LEU A 654 1.83 -10.23 -28.30
N ARG A 655 2.61 -11.03 -29.03
CA ARG A 655 3.97 -10.68 -29.48
C ARG A 655 3.93 -9.77 -30.72
N SER A 656 3.05 -10.08 -31.67
CA SER A 656 2.87 -9.28 -32.88
C SER A 656 1.47 -9.45 -33.46
N GLY A 657 1.07 -8.53 -34.33
CA GLY A 657 -0.27 -8.50 -34.93
C GLY A 657 -1.28 -7.74 -34.09
N GLU A 658 -2.54 -7.82 -34.48
CA GLU A 658 -3.63 -7.10 -33.83
C GLU A 658 -4.89 -7.97 -33.73
N ALA A 659 -5.64 -7.81 -32.64
CA ALA A 659 -6.91 -8.48 -32.42
C ALA A 659 -7.95 -7.49 -31.87
N LEU A 660 -9.22 -7.83 -32.03
CA LEU A 660 -10.35 -7.11 -31.43
C LEU A 660 -10.99 -7.99 -30.37
N LEU A 661 -11.04 -7.51 -29.13
CA LEU A 661 -11.79 -8.12 -28.04
C LEU A 661 -13.16 -7.46 -27.97
N THR A 662 -14.22 -8.27 -27.93
CA THR A 662 -15.61 -7.81 -27.79
C THR A 662 -16.27 -8.57 -26.65
N THR A 663 -16.92 -7.86 -25.73
CA THR A 663 -17.66 -8.46 -24.62
C THR A 663 -19.18 -8.46 -24.89
N PRO A 664 -19.97 -9.30 -24.18
CA PRO A 664 -21.43 -9.29 -24.32
C PRO A 664 -22.08 -7.95 -23.98
N ALA A 665 -21.46 -7.15 -23.11
CA ALA A 665 -21.91 -5.82 -22.73
C ALA A 665 -21.61 -4.74 -23.80
N GLY A 666 -21.00 -5.11 -24.93
CA GLY A 666 -20.68 -4.19 -26.03
C GLY A 666 -19.38 -3.42 -25.83
N TYR A 667 -18.54 -3.78 -24.86
CA TYR A 667 -17.19 -3.23 -24.75
C TYR A 667 -16.31 -3.80 -25.86
N GLU A 668 -15.58 -2.92 -26.55
CA GLU A 668 -14.64 -3.27 -27.60
C GLU A 668 -13.24 -2.72 -27.30
N GLU A 669 -12.21 -3.56 -27.44
CA GLU A 669 -10.82 -3.16 -27.28
C GLU A 669 -9.94 -3.74 -28.39
N ARG A 670 -9.18 -2.87 -29.06
CA ARG A 670 -8.16 -3.28 -30.03
C ARG A 670 -6.87 -3.63 -29.31
N LEU A 671 -6.57 -4.93 -29.28
CA LEU A 671 -5.35 -5.51 -28.70
C LEU A 671 -4.19 -5.40 -29.70
N LYS A 672 -3.04 -4.92 -29.22
CA LYS A 672 -1.79 -4.78 -29.98
C LYS A 672 -0.65 -5.53 -29.28
N THR A 673 0.57 -5.47 -29.81
CA THR A 673 1.78 -5.98 -29.16
C THR A 673 1.85 -5.58 -27.68
N GLY A 674 2.09 -6.55 -26.80
CA GLY A 674 2.14 -6.40 -25.35
C GLY A 674 0.79 -6.43 -24.65
N ALA A 675 -0.34 -6.39 -25.39
CA ALA A 675 -1.66 -6.61 -24.82
C ALA A 675 -1.86 -8.08 -24.45
N HIS A 676 -2.80 -8.34 -23.53
CA HIS A 676 -3.07 -9.68 -23.02
C HIS A 676 -4.56 -9.97 -22.90
N PHE A 677 -4.93 -11.25 -22.86
CA PHE A 677 -6.29 -11.76 -22.56
C PHE A 677 -6.24 -13.24 -22.14
N GLY A 678 -7.33 -13.77 -21.59
CA GLY A 678 -7.39 -15.16 -21.06
C GLY A 678 -7.36 -15.19 -19.54
N ALA A 679 -6.88 -16.29 -18.97
CA ALA A 679 -6.92 -16.63 -17.56
C ALA A 679 -8.32 -16.46 -16.94
N GLY A 680 -9.33 -16.97 -17.65
CA GLY A 680 -10.74 -16.86 -17.27
C GLY A 680 -11.05 -17.33 -15.84
N ALA A 681 -10.26 -18.29 -15.32
CA ALA A 681 -10.41 -18.82 -13.98
C ALA A 681 -10.09 -17.78 -12.88
N LEU A 682 -9.39 -16.69 -13.20
CA LEU A 682 -9.17 -15.55 -12.30
C LEU A 682 -10.25 -14.47 -12.40
N ALA A 683 -11.17 -14.61 -13.36
CA ALA A 683 -12.22 -13.62 -13.63
C ALA A 683 -13.59 -14.04 -13.10
N ASP A 684 -13.68 -15.15 -12.34
CA ASP A 684 -14.93 -15.70 -11.79
C ASP A 684 -16.08 -15.77 -12.80
N GLY A 685 -15.76 -16.08 -14.06
CA GLY A 685 -16.74 -16.20 -15.15
C GLY A 685 -17.15 -14.88 -15.81
N ALA A 686 -16.59 -13.74 -15.42
CA ALA A 686 -16.87 -12.43 -16.04
C ALA A 686 -16.49 -12.37 -17.54
N GLN A 687 -15.62 -13.28 -18.00
CA GLN A 687 -15.23 -13.38 -19.42
C GLN A 687 -16.24 -14.16 -20.28
N ARG A 688 -17.27 -14.80 -19.70
CA ARG A 688 -18.22 -15.63 -20.44
C ARG A 688 -18.88 -14.85 -21.58
N GLY A 689 -18.83 -15.41 -22.78
CA GLY A 689 -19.36 -14.79 -24.00
C GLY A 689 -18.45 -13.73 -24.64
N THR A 690 -17.30 -13.41 -24.05
CA THR A 690 -16.26 -12.59 -24.68
C THR A 690 -15.65 -13.32 -25.88
N GLN A 691 -15.41 -12.58 -26.96
CA GLN A 691 -14.75 -13.10 -28.15
C GLN A 691 -13.53 -12.24 -28.50
N VAL A 692 -12.48 -12.90 -28.97
CA VAL A 692 -11.30 -12.25 -29.53
C VAL A 692 -11.17 -12.65 -31.00
N ARG A 693 -11.21 -11.66 -31.89
CA ARG A 693 -11.04 -11.86 -33.33
C ARG A 693 -9.70 -11.30 -33.79
N ALA A 694 -8.88 -12.12 -34.42
CA ALA A 694 -7.62 -11.68 -35.03
C ALA A 694 -7.91 -10.79 -36.25
N LEU A 695 -7.46 -9.53 -36.24
CA LEU A 695 -7.61 -8.61 -37.37
C LEU A 695 -6.54 -8.86 -38.46
N HIS A 696 -5.38 -9.36 -38.03
CA HIS A 696 -4.28 -9.84 -38.86
C HIS A 696 -3.71 -11.13 -38.25
N ALA A 697 -2.75 -11.79 -38.90
CA ALA A 697 -2.04 -12.90 -38.27
C ALA A 697 -1.38 -12.45 -36.95
N VAL A 698 -1.70 -13.13 -35.85
CA VAL A 698 -1.19 -12.82 -34.52
C VAL A 698 -0.19 -13.90 -34.09
N GLN A 699 0.93 -13.46 -33.54
CA GLN A 699 1.83 -14.32 -32.76
C GLN A 699 1.68 -13.95 -31.29
N MET A 700 1.69 -14.95 -30.42
CA MET A 700 1.50 -14.74 -28.98
C MET A 700 2.28 -15.76 -28.17
N TYR A 701 2.46 -15.43 -26.90
CA TYR A 701 2.96 -16.32 -25.88
C TYR A 701 1.81 -16.79 -25.00
N ARG A 702 1.77 -18.09 -24.72
CA ARG A 702 0.85 -18.75 -23.80
C ARG A 702 1.57 -18.94 -22.47
N VAL A 703 1.18 -18.17 -21.48
CA VAL A 703 1.71 -18.25 -20.12
C VAL A 703 0.73 -19.07 -19.27
N PRO A 704 1.12 -20.23 -18.73
CA PRO A 704 0.23 -21.06 -17.94
C PRO A 704 -0.27 -20.35 -16.66
N LEU A 705 -1.54 -20.53 -16.32
CA LEU A 705 -2.15 -19.87 -15.16
C LEU A 705 -1.42 -20.17 -13.85
N HIS A 706 -1.01 -21.42 -13.63
CA HIS A 706 -0.33 -21.86 -12.40
C HIS A 706 1.01 -21.14 -12.15
N CYS A 707 1.60 -20.53 -13.20
CA CYS A 707 2.82 -19.75 -13.09
C CYS A 707 2.56 -18.31 -12.62
N ILE A 708 1.39 -17.75 -12.92
CA ILE A 708 1.04 -16.35 -12.63
C ILE A 708 0.08 -16.20 -11.45
N GLU A 709 -0.71 -17.22 -11.12
CA GLU A 709 -1.72 -17.16 -10.05
C GLU A 709 -1.10 -16.86 -8.67
N LYS A 710 0.17 -17.22 -8.50
CA LYS A 710 0.96 -17.05 -7.27
C LYS A 710 1.74 -15.74 -7.23
N LEU A 711 1.69 -14.93 -8.30
CA LEU A 711 2.42 -13.67 -8.42
C LEU A 711 1.47 -12.51 -8.10
N PRO A 712 1.54 -11.91 -6.88
CA PRO A 712 0.57 -10.90 -6.45
C PRO A 712 0.52 -9.69 -7.40
N VAL A 713 1.68 -9.20 -7.87
CA VAL A 713 1.73 -8.07 -8.81
C VAL A 713 1.05 -8.34 -10.14
N VAL A 714 1.20 -9.55 -10.70
CA VAL A 714 0.58 -9.91 -11.97
C VAL A 714 -0.92 -10.07 -11.77
N ARG A 715 -1.34 -10.76 -10.69
CA ARG A 715 -2.74 -10.92 -10.32
C ARG A 715 -3.44 -9.57 -10.12
N TRP A 716 -2.78 -8.64 -9.44
CA TRP A 716 -3.29 -7.29 -9.19
C TRP A 716 -3.50 -6.48 -10.47
N LYS A 717 -2.54 -6.53 -11.38
CA LYS A 717 -2.64 -5.90 -12.71
C LYS A 717 -3.72 -6.57 -13.57
N MET A 718 -3.87 -7.89 -13.50
CA MET A 718 -4.95 -8.58 -14.20
C MET A 718 -6.32 -8.20 -13.67
N LEU A 719 -6.47 -8.06 -12.34
CA LEU A 719 -7.69 -7.54 -11.71
C LEU A 719 -8.04 -6.17 -12.30
N GLU A 720 -7.11 -5.22 -12.33
CA GLU A 720 -7.32 -3.89 -12.92
C GLU A 720 -7.80 -3.98 -14.37
N THR A 721 -7.18 -4.83 -15.19
CA THR A 721 -7.58 -5.01 -16.60
C THR A 721 -8.95 -5.68 -16.72
N HIS A 722 -9.24 -6.69 -15.89
CA HIS A 722 -10.52 -7.39 -15.90
C HIS A 722 -11.66 -6.45 -15.54
N ARG A 723 -11.49 -5.62 -14.51
CA ARG A 723 -12.49 -4.63 -14.11
C ARG A 723 -12.80 -3.64 -15.21
N ARG A 724 -11.77 -3.15 -15.89
CA ARG A 724 -11.95 -2.22 -17.02
C ARG A 724 -12.73 -2.85 -18.18
N ARG A 725 -12.53 -4.14 -18.44
CA ARG A 725 -13.08 -4.83 -19.63
C ARG A 725 -14.45 -5.44 -19.39
N TYR A 726 -14.69 -5.99 -18.21
CA TYR A 726 -15.80 -6.92 -17.98
C TYR A 726 -16.82 -6.41 -16.96
N GLU A 727 -16.48 -5.40 -16.16
CA GLU A 727 -17.45 -4.79 -15.26
C GLU A 727 -18.09 -3.57 -15.92
N GLU A 728 -19.41 -3.40 -15.73
CA GLU A 728 -20.12 -2.22 -16.22
C GLU A 728 -19.61 -0.95 -15.49
N LEU A 729 -19.25 0.08 -16.26
CA LEU A 729 -18.69 1.37 -15.82
C LEU A 729 -19.70 2.53 -15.90
#